data_AF-A0A3E2H003-F1
#
_entry.id   AF-A0A3E2H003-F1
#
_cell.length_a   1.000
_cell.length_b   1.000
_cell.length_c   1.000
_cell.angle_alpha   90.00
_cell.angle_beta   90.00
_cell.angle_gamma   90.00
#
_symmetry.space_group_name_H-M   'P 1'
#
loop_
_entity.id
_entity.type
_entity.pdbx_description
1 polymer ?
#
loop_
_entity_poly.entity_id
_entity_poly.type
_entity_poly.pdbx_seq_one_letter_code
_entity_poly.pdbx_strand_id
1 'polypeptide(L)'
;MRLPLFSFLFFGSSVASSQVPLKLGPSSISGSGFEIYQSNESPLYSIRIIQQNSTLCDTTVDQYTGWLDVGNKHLFFWYFAAENAASVATASQLALWLTGGPGASSMLALFQELGPCLINDYGNGTVHNPYGWNKDTALLFVDQPAGVGFSYVDEGEPLPGDSFTAAADMYIFLQMFIHQVFPEHKNGPLVLTGESYGGHYLPALGAEIIGQNTLHPKRPQVPLKSIAIGNGFVSSLDTVYGYYETLCTTQPGVNEPVFNETRCDILATNMPRCMSVIDACYSNPDPAICAASWQVCWDGVVGWYDGESYKGGRNRFDITAPCDDEIFCYANTPLIQDYLNLNSSFATLRVPSAVTEYKVMSYPIADSFRLTNDHGISTMPEVQYILANQVDVLIYQGNLDLACNTAGAKRWTASMSWKGQAPFTSQELKPWKSVVSGKERVVGKFKEVNIKMVEGNEKTTRFALVTVDGSGHMVPQDQPEVALDMLNRWMLPRAAEVEAIPLRAESPNALNNGSWTYNMPLNIPAERHSFSIGYNPFQLSGMTDIFVISSSETSSVPPSPTPTPINAVYTITTPRQVETIYPIVPASLSSVFYGSLPQAAPTATSKPIINTAFATGIFAQALQCPDAIAPSQTTIIASGFPTISFVDCNTTLAVTASATDGGGVCHKSGYTTFSRYIEMISILTTPFNNYRDCLTRVYCTETSYCSPTMVGLLLDNEPGFKNIKVRKLHPTFGAEVQDVDFSSPLTDKVFNEILSAITKYGVLVFRDTGLNDERHVEFARRFGELDDVTPYNVVGRKNRLKYDELFDVSNVELDGTLVDPDGSRAQAGKGNGLFHTDSSFNPRRGEYSLLLAHELPPPGTGGNTAFADTRTAFNDLEGAIKADLLKNDYIADHSLYHSRKLAAPEFFAHINPLDYPMGRHRLVQLHEPSGRMNLYIASHAHHIEDIDLAESKALLSRLYEHAKQPKYVFEVEWLNVGDLIVWDNTCTMHRAVGGSFEGKYRRDVRRATVHDNSTLAWGLNEHTDTRQGLP
;
A
#
# COMPACT_ATOMS: atom_id res chain seq x y z
N MET A 1 1.81 -16.17 71.30
CA MET A 1 1.81 -14.70 71.44
C MET A 1 0.39 -14.19 71.17
N ARG A 2 0.10 -12.88 71.11
CA ARG A 2 -1.28 -12.36 71.20
C ARG A 2 -2.14 -12.49 69.92
N LEU A 3 -3.45 -12.51 70.16
CA LEU A 3 -4.62 -12.31 69.27
C LEU A 3 -4.56 -10.98 68.46
N PRO A 4 -5.44 -10.73 67.44
CA PRO A 4 -6.84 -11.21 67.36
C PRO A 4 -7.41 -11.69 66.01
N LEU A 5 -8.62 -12.26 66.09
CA LEU A 5 -9.58 -12.42 64.99
C LEU A 5 -10.16 -11.04 64.59
N PHE A 6 -10.64 -10.93 63.34
CA PHE A 6 -11.83 -10.13 63.04
C PHE A 6 -12.68 -10.83 61.97
N SER A 7 -13.97 -10.96 62.23
CA SER A 7 -14.95 -11.47 61.26
C SER A 7 -15.43 -10.34 60.35
N PHE A 8 -15.67 -10.64 59.08
CA PHE A 8 -16.52 -9.80 58.21
C PHE A 8 -17.64 -10.66 57.60
N LEU A 9 -18.80 -10.04 57.40
CA LEU A 9 -20.02 -10.74 56.98
C LEU A 9 -20.07 -10.94 55.47
N PHE A 10 -20.63 -12.07 55.04
CA PHE A 10 -21.13 -12.21 53.67
C PHE A 10 -22.32 -11.26 53.47
N PHE A 11 -22.15 -10.28 52.58
CA PHE A 11 -23.29 -9.71 51.85
C PHE A 11 -23.34 -10.38 50.48
N GLY A 12 -24.49 -10.99 50.16
CA GLY A 12 -24.76 -11.46 48.81
C GLY A 12 -25.14 -10.28 47.93
N SER A 13 -24.25 -9.90 47.02
CA SER A 13 -24.54 -8.93 45.97
C SER A 13 -24.69 -9.67 44.64
N SER A 14 -25.81 -9.44 43.94
CA SER A 14 -25.99 -9.87 42.57
C SER A 14 -24.91 -9.23 41.69
N VAL A 15 -24.10 -10.03 41.00
CA VAL A 15 -23.12 -9.54 40.03
C VAL A 15 -23.89 -9.06 38.80
N ALA A 16 -24.21 -7.77 38.76
CA ALA A 16 -24.62 -7.09 37.55
C ALA A 16 -23.45 -7.10 36.54
N SER A 17 -23.76 -6.98 35.25
CA SER A 17 -22.73 -6.99 34.19
C SER A 17 -21.69 -5.90 34.45
N SER A 18 -20.42 -6.30 34.50
CA SER A 18 -19.30 -5.39 34.73
C SER A 18 -18.89 -4.72 33.42
N GLN A 19 -19.72 -3.82 32.89
CA GLN A 19 -19.26 -2.83 31.91
C GLN A 19 -18.02 -2.14 32.47
N VAL A 20 -16.87 -2.30 31.81
CA VAL A 20 -15.61 -1.68 32.22
C VAL A 20 -15.63 -0.22 31.73
N PRO A 21 -15.60 0.79 32.61
CA PRO A 21 -15.57 2.17 32.16
C PRO A 21 -14.27 2.47 31.41
N LEU A 22 -14.37 3.19 30.29
CA LEU A 22 -13.22 3.72 29.55
C LEU A 22 -12.26 4.46 30.50
N LYS A 23 -10.96 4.17 30.38
CA LYS A 23 -9.91 4.82 31.17
C LYS A 23 -9.61 6.21 30.62
N LEU A 24 -10.44 7.18 31.04
CA LEU A 24 -10.31 8.61 30.72
C LEU A 24 -8.85 9.10 30.75
N GLY A 25 -8.36 9.51 29.56
CA GLY A 25 -7.05 10.12 29.37
C GLY A 25 -7.08 11.65 29.56
N PRO A 26 -6.02 12.29 30.07
CA PRO A 26 -6.05 13.71 30.43
C PRO A 26 -5.72 14.67 29.27
N SER A 27 -6.59 14.78 28.26
CA SER A 27 -6.42 15.76 27.16
C SER A 27 -7.71 16.19 26.43
N SER A 28 -8.79 16.47 27.17
CA SER A 28 -10.04 16.99 26.59
C SER A 28 -9.92 18.47 26.16
N ILE A 29 -9.60 18.74 24.89
CA ILE A 29 -9.72 20.09 24.30
C ILE A 29 -11.20 20.34 23.95
N SER A 30 -11.92 20.98 24.86
CA SER A 30 -13.37 21.13 24.78
C SER A 30 -13.83 22.16 23.74
N GLY A 31 -14.44 21.69 22.64
CA GLY A 31 -15.14 22.54 21.67
C GLY A 31 -16.24 21.78 20.92
N SER A 32 -15.92 20.66 20.29
CA SER A 32 -16.85 19.80 19.52
C SER A 32 -17.58 18.74 20.36
N GLY A 33 -17.08 18.47 21.56
CA GLY A 33 -17.63 17.48 22.48
C GLY A 33 -17.47 16.01 22.04
N PHE A 34 -16.55 15.73 21.12
CA PHE A 34 -15.96 14.40 20.94
C PHE A 34 -14.86 14.19 22.00
N GLU A 35 -14.54 12.93 22.34
CA GLU A 35 -13.27 12.57 22.95
C GLU A 35 -12.21 12.43 21.84
N ILE A 36 -10.96 12.82 22.09
CA ILE A 36 -9.90 12.86 21.06
C ILE A 36 -8.67 12.09 21.55
N TYR A 37 -8.30 11.06 20.79
CA TYR A 37 -7.15 10.18 20.99
C TYR A 37 -6.07 10.55 19.96
N GLN A 38 -5.07 11.32 20.38
CA GLN A 38 -3.93 11.71 19.55
C GLN A 38 -2.91 10.56 19.46
N SER A 39 -2.42 10.26 18.25
CA SER A 39 -1.44 9.18 18.07
C SER A 39 -0.11 9.45 18.77
N ASN A 40 0.44 8.41 19.39
CA ASN A 40 1.79 8.42 19.97
C ASN A 40 2.90 8.40 18.91
N GLU A 41 2.61 7.91 17.70
CA GLU A 41 3.60 7.76 16.61
C GLU A 41 3.64 8.98 15.66
N SER A 42 2.57 9.80 15.62
CA SER A 42 2.46 10.94 14.70
C SER A 42 1.57 12.06 15.27
N PRO A 43 2.02 13.33 15.25
CA PRO A 43 1.19 14.47 15.63
C PRO A 43 0.11 14.82 14.59
N LEU A 44 0.11 14.18 13.42
CA LEU A 44 -0.85 14.40 12.34
C LEU A 44 -2.05 13.45 12.39
N TYR A 45 -2.03 12.44 13.27
CA TYR A 45 -3.06 11.38 13.30
C TYR A 45 -3.84 11.39 14.62
N SER A 46 -5.18 11.46 14.54
CA SER A 46 -6.09 11.46 15.71
C SER A 46 -7.36 10.63 15.46
N ILE A 47 -7.90 10.01 16.51
CA ILE A 47 -9.28 9.49 16.49
C ILE A 47 -10.16 10.38 17.35
N ARG A 48 -11.26 10.87 16.77
CA ARG A 48 -12.30 11.70 17.40
C ARG A 48 -13.59 10.91 17.51
N ILE A 49 -13.96 10.49 18.72
CA ILE A 49 -15.01 9.50 19.00
C ILE A 49 -16.10 10.05 19.94
N ILE A 50 -17.32 9.52 19.80
CA ILE A 50 -18.47 9.79 20.67
C ILE A 50 -19.33 8.52 20.84
N GLN A 51 -19.79 8.28 22.07
CA GLN A 51 -20.78 7.22 22.36
C GLN A 51 -22.16 7.67 21.88
N GLN A 52 -22.84 6.81 21.11
CA GLN A 52 -24.19 7.02 20.61
C GLN A 52 -25.22 6.25 21.44
N ASN A 53 -26.51 6.50 21.16
CA ASN A 53 -27.63 5.83 21.82
C ASN A 53 -28.60 5.23 20.77
N SER A 54 -29.58 4.47 21.24
CA SER A 54 -30.47 3.66 20.38
C SER A 54 -31.43 4.44 19.48
N THR A 55 -31.40 5.78 19.43
CA THR A 55 -32.18 6.54 18.43
C THR A 55 -31.61 6.47 17.02
N LEU A 56 -30.34 6.08 16.87
CA LEU A 56 -29.69 5.89 15.56
C LEU A 56 -29.77 4.43 15.11
N CYS A 57 -29.26 3.52 15.93
CA CYS A 57 -29.36 2.08 15.71
C CYS A 57 -30.11 1.44 16.87
N ASP A 58 -31.28 0.86 16.60
CA ASP A 58 -32.10 0.14 17.59
C ASP A 58 -31.40 -1.13 18.08
N THR A 59 -30.54 -0.96 19.08
CA THR A 59 -29.81 -2.03 19.75
C THR A 59 -29.52 -1.66 21.19
N THR A 60 -29.33 -2.69 22.02
CA THR A 60 -29.07 -2.59 23.46
C THR A 60 -27.59 -2.54 23.81
N VAL A 61 -26.70 -2.76 22.85
CA VAL A 61 -25.24 -2.69 23.05
C VAL A 61 -24.72 -1.26 23.01
N ASP A 62 -23.58 -1.03 23.67
CA ASP A 62 -22.84 0.21 23.52
C ASP A 62 -22.37 0.39 22.06
N GLN A 63 -22.64 1.57 21.52
CA GLN A 63 -22.35 1.93 20.14
C GLN A 63 -21.61 3.28 20.11
N TYR A 64 -20.63 3.42 19.22
CA TYR A 64 -19.76 4.58 19.14
C TYR A 64 -19.54 4.98 17.68
N THR A 65 -19.50 6.27 17.41
CA THR A 65 -19.19 6.82 16.08
C THR A 65 -18.04 7.79 16.17
N GLY A 66 -17.27 7.92 15.10
CA GLY A 66 -16.17 8.87 15.07
C GLY A 66 -15.53 8.99 13.71
N TRP A 67 -14.44 9.76 13.68
CA TRP A 67 -13.55 9.84 12.53
C TRP A 67 -12.12 9.52 12.98
N LEU A 68 -11.33 8.89 12.12
CA LEU A 68 -9.88 8.99 12.14
C LEU A 68 -9.47 10.15 11.22
N ASP A 69 -8.66 11.06 11.73
CA ASP A 69 -7.97 12.08 10.96
C ASP A 69 -6.56 11.57 10.62
N VAL A 70 -6.19 11.52 9.34
CA VAL A 70 -4.87 11.12 8.80
C VAL A 70 -4.31 12.30 8.00
N GLY A 71 -3.85 13.33 8.71
CA GLY A 71 -3.59 14.63 8.08
C GLY A 71 -4.88 15.23 7.53
N ASN A 72 -4.96 15.35 6.20
CA ASN A 72 -6.06 15.98 5.46
C ASN A 72 -7.20 14.99 5.09
N LYS A 73 -7.10 13.72 5.51
CA LYS A 73 -8.04 12.65 5.16
C LYS A 73 -8.80 12.17 6.40
N HIS A 74 -10.12 12.02 6.32
CA HIS A 74 -10.98 11.77 7.49
C HIS A 74 -11.88 10.55 7.26
N LEU A 75 -11.60 9.43 7.92
CA LEU A 75 -12.35 8.17 7.81
C LEU A 75 -13.39 8.03 8.93
N PHE A 76 -14.68 8.10 8.59
CA PHE A 76 -15.80 7.82 9.49
C PHE A 76 -15.92 6.33 9.83
N PHE A 77 -16.24 6.04 11.09
CA PHE A 77 -16.51 4.69 11.56
C PHE A 77 -17.71 4.62 12.50
N TRP A 78 -18.33 3.43 12.56
CA TRP A 78 -19.35 3.04 13.53
C TRP A 78 -18.97 1.71 14.17
N TYR A 79 -18.78 1.73 15.49
CA TYR A 79 -18.41 0.59 16.31
C TYR A 79 -19.57 0.13 17.20
N PHE A 80 -19.71 -1.17 17.38
CA PHE A 80 -20.69 -1.82 18.24
C PHE A 80 -20.04 -2.92 19.09
N ALA A 81 -20.34 -2.93 20.39
CA ALA A 81 -19.93 -4.00 21.28
C ALA A 81 -20.67 -5.32 20.99
N ALA A 82 -20.08 -6.44 21.41
CA ALA A 82 -20.71 -7.76 21.34
C ALA A 82 -21.92 -7.84 22.30
N GLU A 83 -23.04 -8.45 21.87
CA GLU A 83 -24.17 -8.74 22.77
C GLU A 83 -23.79 -9.77 23.84
N ASN A 84 -23.19 -10.88 23.42
CA ASN A 84 -22.80 -12.01 24.27
C ASN A 84 -21.33 -11.89 24.71
N ALA A 85 -20.97 -10.77 25.35
CA ALA A 85 -19.68 -10.56 26.02
C ALA A 85 -19.49 -11.44 27.29
N ALA A 86 -19.88 -12.71 27.22
CA ALA A 86 -19.89 -13.69 28.32
C ALA A 86 -18.48 -14.14 28.77
N SER A 87 -17.42 -13.72 28.08
CA SER A 87 -16.04 -14.05 28.40
C SER A 87 -15.07 -12.96 27.94
N VAL A 88 -13.88 -12.90 28.57
CA VAL A 88 -12.78 -12.03 28.10
C VAL A 88 -12.31 -12.40 26.69
N ALA A 89 -12.49 -13.66 26.28
CA ALA A 89 -12.16 -14.11 24.92
C ALA A 89 -13.11 -13.47 23.90
N THR A 90 -14.43 -13.68 24.04
CA THR A 90 -15.44 -13.09 23.14
C THR A 90 -15.42 -11.56 23.17
N ALA A 91 -15.27 -10.95 24.35
CA ALA A 91 -15.15 -9.50 24.49
C ALA A 91 -13.90 -8.89 23.82
N SER A 92 -12.88 -9.69 23.50
CA SER A 92 -11.69 -9.21 22.77
C SER A 92 -11.77 -9.44 21.26
N GLN A 93 -12.71 -10.24 20.75
CA GLN A 93 -12.87 -10.46 19.31
C GLN A 93 -13.37 -9.18 18.61
N LEU A 94 -12.82 -8.90 17.43
CA LEU A 94 -13.20 -7.76 16.61
C LEU A 94 -13.35 -8.19 15.14
N ALA A 95 -14.51 -7.91 14.55
CA ALA A 95 -14.73 -7.96 13.12
C ALA A 95 -14.74 -6.54 12.56
N LEU A 96 -13.86 -6.26 11.59
CA LEU A 96 -13.98 -5.09 10.73
C LEU A 96 -14.88 -5.46 9.55
N TRP A 97 -15.86 -4.65 9.18
CA TRP A 97 -16.61 -4.78 7.92
C TRP A 97 -16.28 -3.63 6.95
N LEU A 98 -15.96 -3.98 5.70
CA LEU A 98 -15.79 -3.06 4.57
C LEU A 98 -16.72 -3.42 3.40
N THR A 99 -17.65 -2.54 3.02
CA THR A 99 -18.41 -2.66 1.77
C THR A 99 -17.54 -2.24 0.57
N GLY A 100 -17.84 -2.76 -0.63
CA GLY A 100 -17.04 -2.59 -1.84
C GLY A 100 -17.29 -1.29 -2.65
N GLY A 101 -17.92 -1.44 -3.81
CA GLY A 101 -18.11 -0.37 -4.80
C GLY A 101 -17.20 -0.54 -6.04
N PRO A 102 -15.99 0.06 -6.10
CA PRO A 102 -15.34 0.87 -5.07
C PRO A 102 -16.07 2.18 -4.79
N GLY A 103 -15.89 2.73 -3.58
CA GLY A 103 -16.55 3.96 -3.16
C GLY A 103 -17.92 3.80 -2.49
N ALA A 104 -18.32 2.58 -2.10
CA ALA A 104 -19.61 2.33 -1.44
C ALA A 104 -19.49 2.38 0.10
N SER A 105 -20.46 3.01 0.77
CA SER A 105 -20.48 3.17 2.23
C SER A 105 -20.75 1.86 2.96
N SER A 106 -19.98 1.58 4.02
CA SER A 106 -20.19 0.43 4.91
C SER A 106 -21.45 0.57 5.76
N MET A 107 -22.09 1.75 5.78
CA MET A 107 -23.39 1.94 6.42
C MET A 107 -24.51 1.21 5.67
N LEU A 108 -24.31 0.88 4.38
CA LEU A 108 -25.23 0.02 3.63
C LEU A 108 -25.37 -1.35 4.31
N ALA A 109 -24.26 -2.04 4.55
CA ALA A 109 -24.24 -3.34 5.21
C ALA A 109 -24.70 -3.28 6.69
N LEU A 110 -24.40 -2.17 7.37
CA LEU A 110 -24.89 -1.90 8.72
C LEU A 110 -26.43 -1.97 8.75
N PHE A 111 -27.10 -1.17 7.92
CA PHE A 111 -28.57 -1.03 7.96
C PHE A 111 -29.35 -1.96 7.01
N GLN A 112 -28.70 -2.74 6.14
CA GLN A 112 -29.37 -3.63 5.18
C GLN A 112 -29.08 -5.13 5.41
N GLU A 113 -27.94 -5.48 6.00
CA GLU A 113 -27.42 -6.85 5.99
C GLU A 113 -27.18 -7.43 7.39
N LEU A 114 -26.19 -6.89 8.11
CA LEU A 114 -25.50 -7.58 9.21
C LEU A 114 -25.18 -6.73 10.43
N GLY A 115 -25.51 -5.42 10.40
CA GLY A 115 -25.41 -4.59 11.59
C GLY A 115 -26.43 -4.98 12.68
N PRO A 116 -26.32 -4.41 13.90
CA PRO A 116 -27.16 -4.78 15.04
C PRO A 116 -28.62 -4.31 14.92
N CYS A 117 -28.92 -3.52 13.90
CA CYS A 117 -30.22 -2.99 13.53
C CYS A 117 -30.31 -2.87 12.01
N LEU A 118 -31.52 -2.91 11.46
CA LEU A 118 -31.80 -2.69 10.04
C LEU A 118 -32.64 -1.41 9.86
N ILE A 119 -32.64 -0.85 8.65
CA ILE A 119 -33.55 0.24 8.26
C ILE A 119 -35.00 -0.23 8.34
N ASN A 120 -35.92 0.65 8.77
CA ASN A 120 -37.35 0.34 8.76
C ASN A 120 -38.02 0.62 7.40
N ASP A 121 -39.18 0.00 7.16
CA ASP A 121 -40.02 0.13 5.95
C ASP A 121 -40.40 1.58 5.57
N TYR A 122 -40.10 2.56 6.43
CA TYR A 122 -40.44 3.98 6.26
C TYR A 122 -39.23 4.90 6.06
N GLY A 123 -37.99 4.38 6.07
CA GLY A 123 -36.76 5.18 5.92
C GLY A 123 -36.56 6.26 7.00
N ASN A 124 -37.16 6.09 8.19
CA ASN A 124 -37.22 7.15 9.21
C ASN A 124 -36.71 6.71 10.60
N GLY A 125 -36.22 5.48 10.70
CA GLY A 125 -35.71 4.87 11.92
C GLY A 125 -35.23 3.46 11.64
N THR A 126 -34.73 2.78 12.68
CA THR A 126 -34.17 1.43 12.58
C THR A 126 -34.90 0.46 13.51
N VAL A 127 -34.70 -0.84 13.29
CA VAL A 127 -35.27 -1.94 14.08
C VAL A 127 -34.19 -2.98 14.40
N HIS A 128 -34.18 -3.57 15.59
CA HIS A 128 -33.16 -4.54 15.99
C HIS A 128 -33.02 -5.73 15.03
N ASN A 129 -31.77 -6.08 14.68
CA ASN A 129 -31.44 -7.25 13.87
C ASN A 129 -31.22 -8.50 14.77
N PRO A 130 -32.12 -9.50 14.77
CA PRO A 130 -31.92 -10.73 15.54
C PRO A 130 -30.74 -11.57 15.05
N TYR A 131 -30.18 -11.27 13.88
CA TYR A 131 -29.10 -12.00 13.23
C TYR A 131 -27.85 -11.13 12.94
N GLY A 132 -27.77 -9.94 13.54
CA GLY A 132 -26.62 -9.05 13.40
C GLY A 132 -25.31 -9.72 13.84
N TRP A 133 -24.22 -9.49 13.12
CA TRP A 133 -22.94 -10.17 13.32
C TRP A 133 -22.26 -9.82 14.65
N ASN A 134 -22.76 -8.83 15.39
CA ASN A 134 -22.31 -8.46 16.72
C ASN A 134 -22.82 -9.39 17.85
N LYS A 135 -23.45 -10.55 17.56
CA LYS A 135 -23.91 -11.46 18.63
C LYS A 135 -22.78 -11.89 19.56
N ASP A 136 -21.67 -12.40 19.01
CA ASP A 136 -20.60 -13.02 19.80
C ASP A 136 -19.22 -12.35 19.64
N THR A 137 -19.08 -11.42 18.69
CA THR A 137 -17.89 -10.57 18.44
C THR A 137 -18.25 -9.10 18.48
N ALA A 138 -17.30 -8.21 18.78
CA ALA A 138 -17.50 -6.79 18.52
C ALA A 138 -17.38 -6.51 17.01
N LEU A 139 -18.01 -5.44 16.52
CA LEU A 139 -18.20 -5.18 15.09
C LEU A 139 -17.94 -3.70 14.76
N LEU A 140 -17.16 -3.47 13.71
CA LEU A 140 -16.65 -2.16 13.31
C LEU A 140 -16.88 -1.92 11.82
N PHE A 141 -17.78 -1.01 11.47
CA PHE A 141 -17.99 -0.54 10.10
C PHE A 141 -17.16 0.71 9.84
N VAL A 142 -16.54 0.82 8.67
CA VAL A 142 -15.75 2.00 8.28
C VAL A 142 -16.12 2.43 6.86
N ASP A 143 -16.44 3.70 6.69
CA ASP A 143 -16.56 4.31 5.36
C ASP A 143 -15.15 4.58 4.84
N GLN A 144 -14.72 3.82 3.84
CA GLN A 144 -13.40 3.96 3.23
C GLN A 144 -13.48 3.71 1.72
N PRO A 145 -12.60 4.33 0.90
CA PRO A 145 -11.57 5.30 1.26
C PRO A 145 -12.12 6.67 1.72
N ALA A 146 -11.23 7.62 2.01
CA ALA A 146 -11.63 8.99 2.36
C ALA A 146 -12.36 9.64 1.16
N GLY A 147 -13.56 10.17 1.38
CA GLY A 147 -14.48 10.60 0.31
C GLY A 147 -15.70 9.68 0.08
N VAL A 148 -15.87 8.62 0.90
CA VAL A 148 -17.02 7.70 0.89
C VAL A 148 -17.96 7.98 2.05
N GLY A 149 -19.29 7.97 1.84
CA GLY A 149 -20.27 8.04 2.94
C GLY A 149 -20.15 9.31 3.78
N PHE A 150 -19.77 9.17 5.06
CA PHE A 150 -19.43 10.29 5.96
C PHE A 150 -17.92 10.61 6.04
N SER A 151 -17.08 9.85 5.34
CA SER A 151 -15.65 10.10 5.20
C SER A 151 -15.37 11.15 4.13
N TYR A 152 -14.40 12.02 4.37
CA TYR A 152 -14.09 13.15 3.49
C TYR A 152 -12.59 13.45 3.46
N VAL A 153 -12.19 14.34 2.56
CA VAL A 153 -10.85 14.94 2.51
C VAL A 153 -10.99 16.46 2.60
N ASP A 154 -9.99 17.15 3.12
CA ASP A 154 -9.95 18.62 3.17
C ASP A 154 -9.78 19.23 1.76
N GLU A 155 -10.13 20.53 1.62
CA GLU A 155 -10.15 21.21 0.33
C GLU A 155 -8.76 21.27 -0.33
N GLY A 156 -8.63 20.60 -1.49
CA GLY A 156 -7.39 20.53 -2.27
C GLY A 156 -6.59 19.23 -2.11
N GLU A 157 -6.97 18.36 -1.17
CA GLU A 157 -6.39 17.00 -1.04
C GLU A 157 -6.91 16.09 -2.17
N PRO A 158 -6.06 15.26 -2.82
CA PRO A 158 -6.53 14.30 -3.82
C PRO A 158 -7.35 13.16 -3.19
N LEU A 159 -8.34 12.67 -3.94
CA LEU A 159 -9.08 11.46 -3.56
C LEU A 159 -8.18 10.23 -3.74
N PRO A 160 -8.24 9.22 -2.85
CA PRO A 160 -7.58 7.93 -3.06
C PRO A 160 -7.99 7.28 -4.39
N GLY A 161 -7.04 6.63 -5.06
CA GLY A 161 -7.23 6.03 -6.39
C GLY A 161 -7.07 4.51 -6.45
N ASP A 162 -6.71 3.85 -5.36
CA ASP A 162 -6.39 2.42 -5.35
C ASP A 162 -6.53 1.81 -3.94
N SER A 163 -6.61 0.48 -3.90
CA SER A 163 -6.81 -0.30 -2.68
C SER A 163 -5.61 -0.34 -1.73
N PHE A 164 -4.39 -0.05 -2.21
CA PHE A 164 -3.16 -0.05 -1.40
C PHE A 164 -3.01 1.28 -0.64
N THR A 165 -3.28 2.41 -1.30
CA THR A 165 -3.41 3.73 -0.65
C THR A 165 -4.50 3.70 0.43
N ALA A 166 -5.63 3.05 0.15
CA ALA A 166 -6.70 2.85 1.13
C ALA A 166 -6.29 1.93 2.30
N ALA A 167 -5.55 0.85 2.01
CA ALA A 167 -5.02 -0.06 3.02
C ALA A 167 -4.07 0.62 4.01
N ALA A 168 -3.22 1.55 3.56
CA ALA A 168 -2.30 2.29 4.44
C ALA A 168 -3.04 3.14 5.49
N ASP A 169 -4.07 3.89 5.09
CA ASP A 169 -4.91 4.67 6.02
C ASP A 169 -5.66 3.74 6.99
N MET A 170 -6.17 2.61 6.49
CA MET A 170 -6.87 1.61 7.29
C MET A 170 -5.96 0.84 8.27
N TYR A 171 -4.67 0.67 7.96
CA TYR A 171 -3.69 0.16 8.92
C TYR A 171 -3.46 1.15 10.06
N ILE A 172 -3.29 2.45 9.76
CA ILE A 172 -3.19 3.52 10.76
C ILE A 172 -4.44 3.53 11.63
N PHE A 173 -5.63 3.38 11.03
CA PHE A 173 -6.89 3.28 11.76
C PHE A 173 -6.88 2.16 12.78
N LEU A 174 -6.67 0.92 12.31
CA LEU A 174 -6.73 -0.28 13.16
C LEU A 174 -5.67 -0.25 14.26
N GLN A 175 -4.47 0.26 13.96
CA GLN A 175 -3.42 0.44 14.95
C GLN A 175 -3.86 1.39 16.06
N MET A 176 -4.39 2.57 15.73
CA MET A 176 -4.84 3.56 16.72
C MET A 176 -6.08 3.08 17.49
N PHE A 177 -7.07 2.56 16.78
CA PHE A 177 -8.33 2.06 17.33
C PHE A 177 -8.08 0.96 18.37
N ILE A 178 -7.33 -0.09 18.00
CA ILE A 178 -7.04 -1.23 18.88
C ILE A 178 -6.07 -0.83 20.00
N HIS A 179 -5.13 0.10 19.78
CA HIS A 179 -4.11 0.37 20.80
C HIS A 179 -4.38 1.52 21.77
N GLN A 180 -5.23 2.47 21.38
CA GLN A 180 -5.43 3.71 22.13
C GLN A 180 -6.90 3.87 22.56
N VAL A 181 -7.86 3.48 21.72
CA VAL A 181 -9.30 3.69 21.97
C VAL A 181 -9.93 2.47 22.66
N PHE A 182 -9.81 1.27 22.06
CA PHE A 182 -10.39 0.01 22.56
C PHE A 182 -9.30 -1.04 22.85
N PRO A 183 -8.48 -0.83 23.90
CA PRO A 183 -7.32 -1.68 24.24
C PRO A 183 -7.66 -3.12 24.65
N GLU A 184 -8.92 -3.47 24.83
CA GLU A 184 -9.43 -4.84 25.00
C GLU A 184 -9.10 -5.75 23.80
N HIS A 185 -9.13 -5.22 22.57
CA HIS A 185 -8.90 -5.99 21.35
C HIS A 185 -7.41 -6.34 21.10
N LYS A 186 -6.47 -5.75 21.86
CA LYS A 186 -5.01 -5.92 21.67
C LYS A 186 -4.52 -7.37 21.60
N ASN A 187 -5.21 -8.26 22.30
CA ASN A 187 -4.86 -9.69 22.40
C ASN A 187 -5.94 -10.61 21.80
N GLY A 188 -7.00 -10.03 21.22
CA GLY A 188 -8.06 -10.78 20.57
C GLY A 188 -7.78 -10.98 19.08
N PRO A 189 -8.48 -11.93 18.43
CA PRO A 189 -8.40 -12.07 16.98
C PRO A 189 -9.14 -10.90 16.30
N LEU A 190 -8.41 -10.13 15.49
CA LEU A 190 -9.04 -9.30 14.45
C LEU A 190 -9.33 -10.15 13.23
N VAL A 191 -10.55 -10.03 12.70
CA VAL A 191 -10.94 -10.58 11.40
C VAL A 191 -11.40 -9.47 10.48
N LEU A 192 -10.85 -9.41 9.27
CA LEU A 192 -11.33 -8.49 8.23
C LEU A 192 -12.46 -9.17 7.46
N THR A 193 -13.63 -8.56 7.44
CA THR A 193 -14.81 -9.01 6.70
C THR A 193 -15.29 -7.92 5.75
N GLY A 194 -16.02 -8.30 4.71
CA GLY A 194 -16.42 -7.39 3.65
C GLY A 194 -16.74 -8.11 2.35
N GLU A 195 -17.32 -7.38 1.41
CA GLU A 195 -17.85 -7.97 0.18
C GLU A 195 -17.60 -7.17 -1.09
N SER A 196 -17.93 -7.75 -2.25
CA SER A 196 -17.89 -7.06 -3.54
C SER A 196 -16.45 -6.64 -3.88
N TYR A 197 -16.21 -5.35 -4.13
CA TYR A 197 -14.85 -4.78 -4.22
C TYR A 197 -14.03 -4.85 -2.92
N GLY A 198 -14.63 -5.26 -1.80
CA GLY A 198 -13.92 -5.80 -0.63
C GLY A 198 -12.99 -6.97 -0.97
N GLY A 199 -13.20 -7.66 -2.10
CA GLY A 199 -12.23 -8.59 -2.67
C GLY A 199 -10.89 -7.96 -3.09
N HIS A 200 -10.83 -6.64 -3.33
CA HIS A 200 -9.56 -5.91 -3.45
C HIS A 200 -9.12 -5.34 -2.09
N TYR A 201 -10.01 -4.67 -1.36
CA TYR A 201 -9.66 -4.03 -0.08
C TYR A 201 -9.15 -5.00 1.00
N LEU A 202 -9.77 -6.17 1.19
CA LEU A 202 -9.40 -7.10 2.27
C LEU A 202 -8.02 -7.74 2.06
N PRO A 203 -7.66 -8.21 0.85
CA PRO A 203 -6.30 -8.66 0.59
C PRO A 203 -5.26 -7.54 0.70
N ALA A 204 -5.52 -6.35 0.15
CA ALA A 204 -4.58 -5.22 0.27
C ALA A 204 -4.32 -4.84 1.74
N LEU A 205 -5.39 -4.65 2.52
CA LEU A 205 -5.29 -4.35 3.96
C LEU A 205 -4.68 -5.50 4.77
N GLY A 206 -4.99 -6.76 4.42
CA GLY A 206 -4.39 -7.92 5.06
C GLY A 206 -2.89 -8.03 4.80
N ALA A 207 -2.44 -7.75 3.58
CA ALA A 207 -1.03 -7.69 3.22
C ALA A 207 -0.30 -6.54 3.93
N GLU A 208 -0.88 -5.33 3.92
CA GLU A 208 -0.32 -4.15 4.59
C GLU A 208 -0.16 -4.36 6.11
N ILE A 209 -1.18 -4.90 6.79
CA ILE A 209 -1.09 -5.23 8.23
C ILE A 209 0.08 -6.19 8.50
N ILE A 210 0.24 -7.23 7.67
CA ILE A 210 1.31 -8.23 7.84
C ILE A 210 2.68 -7.61 7.56
N GLY A 211 2.80 -6.81 6.50
CA GLY A 211 4.01 -6.08 6.14
C GLY A 211 4.45 -5.14 7.26
N GLN A 212 3.57 -4.23 7.68
CA GLN A 212 3.85 -3.25 8.74
C GLN A 212 4.17 -3.89 10.09
N ASN A 213 3.44 -4.93 10.51
CA ASN A 213 3.77 -5.70 11.72
C ASN A 213 5.18 -6.31 11.62
N THR A 214 5.55 -6.85 10.46
CA THR A 214 6.85 -7.51 10.21
C THR A 214 8.02 -6.52 10.12
N LEU A 215 7.82 -5.37 9.47
CA LEU A 215 8.80 -4.29 9.34
C LEU A 215 9.00 -3.53 10.66
N HIS A 216 7.94 -3.44 11.48
CA HIS A 216 7.94 -2.65 12.71
C HIS A 216 7.49 -3.44 13.96
N PRO A 217 8.16 -4.55 14.32
CA PRO A 217 7.73 -5.48 15.40
C PRO A 217 7.86 -4.91 16.83
N LYS A 218 8.16 -3.61 16.96
CA LYS A 218 8.20 -2.86 18.23
C LYS A 218 7.11 -1.77 18.31
N ARG A 219 6.44 -1.45 17.19
CA ARG A 219 5.26 -0.59 17.17
C ARG A 219 4.04 -1.36 17.70
N PRO A 220 2.92 -0.68 18.02
CA PRO A 220 1.69 -1.37 18.37
C PRO A 220 1.23 -2.26 17.20
N GLN A 221 1.01 -3.56 17.46
CA GLN A 221 0.77 -4.57 16.42
C GLN A 221 -0.73 -4.77 16.15
N VAL A 222 -1.17 -4.86 14.91
CA VAL A 222 -2.58 -5.16 14.57
C VAL A 222 -2.78 -6.69 14.55
N PRO A 223 -3.62 -7.29 15.43
CA PRO A 223 -3.64 -8.74 15.69
C PRO A 223 -4.50 -9.53 14.69
N LEU A 224 -4.16 -9.43 13.40
CA LEU A 224 -4.86 -10.11 12.31
C LEU A 224 -4.81 -11.64 12.45
N LYS A 225 -5.98 -12.29 12.56
CA LYS A 225 -6.15 -13.75 12.62
C LYS A 225 -6.60 -14.32 11.28
N SER A 226 -7.53 -13.66 10.60
CA SER A 226 -8.10 -14.13 9.32
C SER A 226 -8.75 -13.01 8.50
N ILE A 227 -9.06 -13.31 7.24
CA ILE A 227 -9.98 -12.52 6.41
C ILE A 227 -11.15 -13.39 5.94
N ALA A 228 -12.32 -12.80 5.74
CA ALA A 228 -13.50 -13.45 5.16
C ALA A 228 -14.13 -12.56 4.09
N ILE A 229 -13.99 -12.96 2.82
CA ILE A 229 -14.44 -12.20 1.65
C ILE A 229 -15.77 -12.78 1.15
N GLY A 230 -16.84 -12.00 1.24
CA GLY A 230 -18.13 -12.30 0.60
C GLY A 230 -18.15 -11.86 -0.85
N ASN A 231 -18.72 -12.66 -1.75
CA ASN A 231 -19.04 -12.30 -3.13
C ASN A 231 -17.97 -11.40 -3.77
N GLY A 232 -16.71 -11.85 -3.68
CA GLY A 232 -15.55 -10.97 -3.78
C GLY A 232 -14.98 -10.84 -5.17
N PHE A 233 -14.81 -9.60 -5.64
CA PHE A 233 -14.02 -9.28 -6.82
C PHE A 233 -12.54 -9.45 -6.50
N VAL A 234 -11.96 -10.62 -6.80
CA VAL A 234 -10.54 -10.95 -6.53
C VAL A 234 -9.76 -11.24 -7.82
N SER A 235 -10.43 -11.73 -8.87
CA SER A 235 -9.85 -12.01 -10.19
C SER A 235 -10.84 -11.54 -11.25
N SER A 236 -10.61 -10.36 -11.83
CA SER A 236 -11.40 -9.82 -12.94
C SER A 236 -11.52 -10.82 -14.12
N LEU A 237 -10.46 -11.57 -14.41
CA LEU A 237 -10.42 -12.60 -15.47
C LEU A 237 -11.39 -13.75 -15.18
N ASP A 238 -11.36 -14.29 -13.97
CA ASP A 238 -12.18 -15.44 -13.61
C ASP A 238 -13.64 -15.03 -13.35
N THR A 239 -13.89 -13.85 -12.76
CA THR A 239 -15.25 -13.29 -12.61
C THR A 239 -15.92 -13.10 -13.97
N VAL A 240 -15.24 -12.51 -14.95
CA VAL A 240 -15.82 -12.31 -16.29
C VAL A 240 -15.97 -13.63 -17.05
N TYR A 241 -15.05 -14.59 -16.90
CA TYR A 241 -15.29 -15.98 -17.38
C TYR A 241 -16.59 -16.54 -16.82
N GLY A 242 -16.83 -16.33 -15.52
CA GLY A 242 -18.01 -16.81 -14.81
C GLY A 242 -19.35 -16.26 -15.28
N TYR A 243 -19.39 -15.08 -15.94
CA TYR A 243 -20.62 -14.58 -16.58
C TYR A 243 -21.19 -15.58 -17.58
N TYR A 244 -20.34 -16.29 -18.34
CA TYR A 244 -20.82 -17.33 -19.26
C TYR A 244 -21.36 -18.55 -18.51
N GLU A 245 -20.63 -19.07 -17.51
CA GLU A 245 -21.06 -20.25 -16.74
C GLU A 245 -22.40 -19.98 -16.04
N THR A 246 -22.56 -18.81 -15.40
CA THR A 246 -23.77 -18.45 -14.65
C THR A 246 -24.98 -18.12 -15.54
N LEU A 247 -24.79 -17.49 -16.71
CA LEU A 247 -25.92 -17.12 -17.57
C LEU A 247 -26.31 -18.19 -18.60
N CYS A 248 -25.38 -19.06 -18.99
CA CYS A 248 -25.56 -20.03 -20.07
C CYS A 248 -25.57 -21.50 -19.61
N THR A 249 -25.50 -21.77 -18.30
CA THR A 249 -25.71 -23.10 -17.72
C THR A 249 -26.78 -23.06 -16.62
N THR A 250 -26.88 -24.10 -15.79
CA THR A 250 -27.84 -24.18 -14.68
C THR A 250 -27.11 -24.28 -13.34
N GLN A 251 -27.60 -23.57 -12.33
CA GLN A 251 -26.95 -23.44 -11.02
C GLN A 251 -27.98 -23.47 -9.88
N PRO A 252 -27.58 -23.63 -8.59
CA PRO A 252 -28.53 -23.77 -7.49
C PRO A 252 -29.51 -22.60 -7.40
N GLY A 253 -30.79 -22.86 -7.68
CA GLY A 253 -31.88 -21.87 -7.75
C GLY A 253 -32.31 -21.49 -9.19
N VAL A 254 -31.47 -21.76 -10.20
CA VAL A 254 -31.73 -21.45 -11.61
C VAL A 254 -31.75 -22.74 -12.43
N ASN A 255 -32.97 -23.22 -12.72
CA ASN A 255 -33.22 -24.54 -13.32
C ASN A 255 -33.00 -24.61 -14.85
N GLU A 256 -32.98 -23.46 -15.53
CA GLU A 256 -32.81 -23.31 -16.98
C GLU A 256 -31.90 -22.09 -17.23
N PRO A 257 -31.07 -22.06 -18.30
CA PRO A 257 -30.18 -20.93 -18.59
C PRO A 257 -30.90 -19.57 -18.69
N VAL A 258 -30.32 -18.53 -18.11
CA VAL A 258 -30.86 -17.17 -18.08
C VAL A 258 -30.78 -16.48 -19.45
N PHE A 259 -29.79 -16.87 -20.25
CA PHE A 259 -29.61 -16.48 -21.65
C PHE A 259 -29.98 -17.62 -22.59
N ASN A 260 -30.47 -17.26 -23.78
CA ASN A 260 -30.70 -18.21 -24.86
C ASN A 260 -29.40 -18.53 -25.61
N GLU A 261 -29.44 -19.64 -26.37
CA GLU A 261 -28.35 -20.12 -27.23
C GLU A 261 -27.66 -18.98 -28.02
N THR A 262 -28.43 -18.09 -28.65
CA THR A 262 -27.88 -16.96 -29.42
C THR A 262 -27.09 -15.95 -28.60
N ARG A 263 -27.51 -15.58 -27.37
CA ARG A 263 -26.68 -14.73 -26.49
C ARG A 263 -25.47 -15.49 -25.97
N CYS A 264 -25.62 -16.78 -25.70
CA CYS A 264 -24.53 -17.63 -25.23
C CYS A 264 -23.44 -17.82 -26.29
N ASP A 265 -23.80 -18.00 -27.56
CA ASP A 265 -22.87 -18.02 -28.70
C ASP A 265 -22.07 -16.71 -28.80
N ILE A 266 -22.71 -15.56 -28.56
CA ILE A 266 -22.05 -14.24 -28.57
C ILE A 266 -21.05 -14.14 -27.43
N LEU A 267 -21.43 -14.49 -26.20
CA LEU A 267 -20.52 -14.50 -25.05
C LEU A 267 -19.35 -15.46 -25.29
N ALA A 268 -19.62 -16.70 -25.73
CA ALA A 268 -18.60 -17.71 -26.02
C ALA A 268 -17.63 -17.28 -27.15
N THR A 269 -18.12 -16.56 -28.16
CA THR A 269 -17.30 -16.04 -29.27
C THR A 269 -16.37 -14.92 -28.80
N ASN A 270 -16.81 -14.06 -27.89
CA ASN A 270 -16.02 -12.92 -27.40
C ASN A 270 -15.12 -13.27 -26.22
N MET A 271 -15.47 -14.28 -25.42
CA MET A 271 -14.76 -14.66 -24.18
C MET A 271 -13.23 -14.83 -24.37
N PRO A 272 -12.71 -15.54 -25.40
CA PRO A 272 -11.27 -15.72 -25.54
C PRO A 272 -10.52 -14.39 -25.77
N ARG A 273 -11.15 -13.43 -26.45
CA ARG A 273 -10.58 -12.09 -26.65
C ARG A 273 -10.58 -11.29 -25.35
N CYS A 274 -11.69 -11.30 -24.61
CA CYS A 274 -11.80 -10.64 -23.31
C CYS A 274 -10.75 -11.19 -22.31
N MET A 275 -10.69 -12.51 -22.12
CA MET A 275 -9.70 -13.13 -21.22
C MET A 275 -8.26 -12.77 -21.63
N SER A 276 -7.96 -12.75 -22.93
CA SER A 276 -6.63 -12.40 -23.45
C SER A 276 -6.23 -10.93 -23.24
N VAL A 277 -7.18 -10.00 -23.08
CA VAL A 277 -6.84 -8.60 -22.76
C VAL A 277 -6.79 -8.35 -21.26
N ILE A 278 -7.50 -9.13 -20.44
CA ILE A 278 -7.30 -9.11 -18.97
C ILE A 278 -5.92 -9.69 -18.63
N ASP A 279 -5.53 -10.80 -19.24
CA ASP A 279 -4.19 -11.39 -19.08
C ASP A 279 -3.06 -10.43 -19.49
N ALA A 280 -3.30 -9.58 -20.50
CA ALA A 280 -2.39 -8.51 -20.89
C ALA A 280 -2.30 -7.38 -19.86
N CYS A 281 -3.41 -6.99 -19.22
CA CYS A 281 -3.45 -6.06 -18.08
C CYS A 281 -2.78 -6.65 -16.83
N TYR A 282 -2.97 -7.94 -16.52
CA TYR A 282 -2.25 -8.61 -15.42
C TYR A 282 -0.75 -8.64 -15.65
N SER A 283 -0.33 -8.86 -16.90
CA SER A 283 1.09 -8.93 -17.27
C SER A 283 1.76 -7.54 -17.38
N ASN A 284 0.97 -6.49 -17.66
CA ASN A 284 1.43 -5.11 -17.84
C ASN A 284 0.30 -4.18 -17.32
N PRO A 285 0.27 -3.86 -16.01
CA PRO A 285 -0.87 -3.18 -15.38
C PRO A 285 -0.86 -1.65 -15.62
N ASP A 286 -0.77 -1.26 -16.87
CA ASP A 286 -0.94 0.13 -17.32
C ASP A 286 -2.45 0.50 -17.33
N PRO A 287 -2.84 1.69 -16.84
CA PRO A 287 -4.24 2.10 -16.82
C PRO A 287 -4.93 2.12 -18.19
N ALA A 288 -4.24 2.44 -19.29
CA ALA A 288 -4.84 2.42 -20.63
C ALA A 288 -5.02 0.99 -21.17
N ILE A 289 -4.08 0.06 -20.89
CA ILE A 289 -4.24 -1.37 -21.17
C ILE A 289 -5.43 -1.93 -20.38
N CYS A 290 -5.51 -1.64 -19.08
CA CYS A 290 -6.57 -2.15 -18.21
C CYS A 290 -7.95 -1.54 -18.54
N ALA A 291 -8.03 -0.25 -18.88
CA ALA A 291 -9.28 0.38 -19.34
C ALA A 291 -9.74 -0.18 -20.71
N ALA A 292 -8.81 -0.38 -21.66
CA ALA A 292 -9.12 -1.00 -22.95
C ALA A 292 -9.56 -2.47 -22.80
N SER A 293 -8.96 -3.18 -21.84
CA SER A 293 -9.36 -4.54 -21.46
C SER A 293 -10.79 -4.58 -20.95
N TRP A 294 -11.13 -3.72 -19.97
CA TRP A 294 -12.48 -3.61 -19.44
C TRP A 294 -13.51 -3.29 -20.53
N GLN A 295 -13.23 -2.32 -21.42
CA GLN A 295 -14.13 -1.97 -22.53
C GLN A 295 -14.40 -3.17 -23.46
N VAL A 296 -13.38 -3.94 -23.83
CA VAL A 296 -13.53 -5.14 -24.69
C VAL A 296 -14.36 -6.23 -23.99
N CYS A 297 -14.19 -6.40 -22.69
CA CYS A 297 -14.99 -7.33 -21.88
C CYS A 297 -16.42 -6.85 -21.64
N TRP A 298 -16.64 -5.54 -21.53
CA TRP A 298 -17.96 -4.93 -21.44
C TRP A 298 -18.77 -5.15 -22.71
N ASP A 299 -18.25 -4.75 -23.87
CA ASP A 299 -18.94 -4.88 -25.16
C ASP A 299 -19.15 -6.35 -25.58
N GLY A 300 -18.20 -7.22 -25.21
CA GLY A 300 -18.19 -8.63 -25.61
C GLY A 300 -18.95 -9.59 -24.67
N VAL A 301 -19.00 -9.29 -23.37
CA VAL A 301 -19.47 -10.25 -22.34
C VAL A 301 -20.37 -9.58 -21.28
N VAL A 302 -19.83 -8.65 -20.48
CA VAL A 302 -20.48 -8.16 -19.25
C VAL A 302 -21.73 -7.32 -19.55
N GLY A 303 -21.63 -6.39 -20.49
CA GLY A 303 -22.70 -5.45 -20.85
C GLY A 303 -23.95 -6.12 -21.44
N TRP A 304 -23.90 -7.39 -21.83
CA TRP A 304 -25.07 -8.16 -22.27
C TRP A 304 -26.06 -8.48 -21.16
N TYR A 305 -25.63 -8.39 -19.89
CA TYR A 305 -26.50 -8.47 -18.72
C TYR A 305 -26.52 -7.13 -17.96
N ASP A 306 -25.37 -6.57 -17.61
CA ASP A 306 -25.28 -5.34 -16.82
C ASP A 306 -25.87 -4.12 -17.56
N GLY A 307 -25.87 -4.12 -18.90
CA GLY A 307 -26.57 -3.12 -19.71
C GLY A 307 -28.11 -3.22 -19.64
N GLU A 308 -28.65 -4.26 -19.01
CA GLU A 308 -30.08 -4.45 -18.69
C GLU A 308 -30.35 -4.26 -17.19
N SER A 309 -29.35 -3.86 -16.40
CA SER A 309 -29.44 -3.59 -14.96
C SER A 309 -29.72 -2.13 -14.64
N TYR A 310 -30.97 -1.74 -14.92
CA TYR A 310 -31.60 -0.47 -14.55
C TYR A 310 -32.89 -0.76 -13.77
N LYS A 311 -33.50 0.25 -13.12
CA LYS A 311 -34.72 0.08 -12.31
C LYS A 311 -35.90 -0.52 -13.11
N GLY A 312 -36.41 -1.66 -12.64
CA GLY A 312 -37.43 -2.48 -13.33
C GLY A 312 -36.86 -3.42 -14.41
N GLY A 313 -35.56 -3.40 -14.64
CA GLY A 313 -34.80 -4.35 -15.45
C GLY A 313 -34.29 -5.54 -14.62
N ARG A 314 -33.16 -6.12 -15.04
CA ARG A 314 -32.53 -7.32 -14.45
C ARG A 314 -31.61 -6.94 -13.28
N ASN A 315 -31.61 -7.73 -12.20
CA ASN A 315 -30.69 -7.50 -11.09
C ASN A 315 -29.39 -8.31 -11.24
N ARG A 316 -28.24 -7.63 -11.35
CA ARG A 316 -26.91 -8.26 -11.41
C ARG A 316 -26.44 -8.84 -10.07
N PHE A 317 -27.07 -8.44 -8.97
CA PHE A 317 -26.77 -8.90 -7.63
C PHE A 317 -27.63 -10.11 -7.22
N ASP A 318 -28.78 -10.34 -7.87
CA ASP A 318 -29.53 -11.61 -7.84
C ASP A 318 -30.20 -11.83 -9.20
N ILE A 319 -29.68 -12.79 -9.99
CA ILE A 319 -30.17 -13.05 -11.37
C ILE A 319 -31.62 -13.55 -11.45
N THR A 320 -32.26 -13.85 -10.32
CA THR A 320 -33.67 -14.25 -10.23
C THR A 320 -34.61 -13.07 -9.91
N ALA A 321 -34.07 -11.93 -9.50
CA ALA A 321 -34.81 -10.75 -9.05
C ALA A 321 -34.89 -9.63 -10.14
N PRO A 322 -35.92 -8.78 -10.09
CA PRO A 322 -35.88 -7.48 -10.76
C PRO A 322 -34.94 -6.52 -10.01
N CYS A 323 -34.49 -5.47 -10.69
CA CYS A 323 -33.69 -4.41 -10.09
C CYS A 323 -34.60 -3.30 -9.53
N ASP A 324 -34.62 -3.08 -8.21
CA ASP A 324 -35.56 -2.14 -7.55
C ASP A 324 -35.07 -0.68 -7.53
N ASP A 325 -33.79 -0.43 -7.84
CA ASP A 325 -33.08 0.85 -7.64
C ASP A 325 -31.97 1.05 -8.69
N GLU A 326 -31.59 2.29 -8.99
CA GLU A 326 -30.62 2.62 -10.04
C GLU A 326 -29.14 2.53 -9.57
N ILE A 327 -28.87 2.38 -8.26
CA ILE A 327 -27.52 2.34 -7.69
C ILE A 327 -27.11 0.89 -7.37
N PHE A 328 -27.89 0.22 -6.51
CA PHE A 328 -27.58 -1.13 -6.00
C PHE A 328 -28.70 -2.16 -6.26
N CYS A 329 -29.74 -1.82 -7.04
CA CYS A 329 -30.90 -2.69 -7.30
C CYS A 329 -31.71 -3.16 -6.07
N TYR A 330 -31.39 -2.70 -4.85
CA TYR A 330 -32.07 -3.09 -3.61
C TYR A 330 -32.96 -1.94 -3.07
N ALA A 331 -34.23 -2.24 -2.78
CA ALA A 331 -35.22 -1.23 -2.35
C ALA A 331 -34.85 -0.45 -1.06
N ASN A 332 -34.01 -1.02 -0.19
CA ASN A 332 -33.60 -0.41 1.08
C ASN A 332 -32.49 0.66 0.91
N THR A 333 -31.74 0.63 -0.18
CA THR A 333 -30.65 1.58 -0.48
C THR A 333 -31.08 3.06 -0.39
N PRO A 334 -32.15 3.52 -1.07
CA PRO A 334 -32.62 4.90 -0.92
C PRO A 334 -33.13 5.21 0.49
N LEU A 335 -33.78 4.27 1.19
CA LEU A 335 -34.28 4.47 2.55
C LEU A 335 -33.14 4.74 3.55
N ILE A 336 -32.00 4.05 3.37
CA ILE A 336 -30.79 4.28 4.17
C ILE A 336 -30.18 5.65 3.88
N GLN A 337 -30.16 6.07 2.61
CA GLN A 337 -29.66 7.39 2.22
C GLN A 337 -30.52 8.52 2.78
N ASP A 338 -31.85 8.43 2.66
CA ASP A 338 -32.78 9.41 3.19
C ASP A 338 -32.70 9.49 4.73
N TYR A 339 -32.62 8.33 5.41
CA TYR A 339 -32.50 8.26 6.86
C TYR A 339 -31.22 8.91 7.39
N LEU A 340 -30.08 8.65 6.75
CA LEU A 340 -28.79 9.22 7.17
C LEU A 340 -28.67 10.71 6.83
N ASN A 341 -29.41 11.21 5.84
CA ASN A 341 -29.54 12.64 5.54
C ASN A 341 -30.57 13.41 6.40
N LEU A 342 -31.26 12.75 7.33
CA LEU A 342 -32.13 13.48 8.27
C LEU A 342 -31.31 14.44 9.15
N ASN A 343 -31.83 15.64 9.37
CA ASN A 343 -31.25 16.63 10.30
C ASN A 343 -30.99 16.06 11.70
N SER A 344 -31.82 15.12 12.17
CA SER A 344 -31.62 14.38 13.42
C SER A 344 -30.38 13.48 13.38
N SER A 345 -30.16 12.77 12.27
CA SER A 345 -29.02 11.88 12.06
C SER A 345 -27.72 12.69 12.01
N PHE A 346 -27.67 13.74 11.18
CA PHE A 346 -26.54 14.67 11.11
C PHE A 346 -26.19 15.31 12.46
N ALA A 347 -27.19 15.78 13.21
CA ALA A 347 -26.99 16.41 14.51
C ALA A 347 -26.53 15.42 15.61
N THR A 348 -26.98 14.16 15.54
CA THR A 348 -26.64 13.13 16.54
C THR A 348 -25.25 12.55 16.28
N LEU A 349 -24.93 12.27 15.01
CA LEU A 349 -23.58 11.90 14.56
C LEU A 349 -22.55 13.04 14.69
N ARG A 350 -23.02 14.30 14.78
CA ARG A 350 -22.21 15.53 14.75
C ARG A 350 -21.29 15.59 13.52
N VAL A 351 -21.91 15.37 12.37
CA VAL A 351 -21.26 15.42 11.04
C VAL A 351 -20.58 16.79 10.85
N PRO A 352 -19.30 16.85 10.43
CA PRO A 352 -18.60 18.09 10.12
C PRO A 352 -19.29 18.88 9.01
N SER A 353 -19.20 20.21 9.06
CA SER A 353 -19.73 21.09 8.02
C SER A 353 -19.06 20.95 6.64
N ALA A 354 -17.97 20.18 6.54
CA ALA A 354 -17.37 19.77 5.28
C ALA A 354 -18.21 18.73 4.52
N VAL A 355 -18.95 17.88 5.25
CA VAL A 355 -19.90 16.91 4.68
C VAL A 355 -21.28 17.54 4.68
N THR A 356 -21.78 17.89 3.49
CA THR A 356 -23.07 18.57 3.31
C THR A 356 -24.23 17.63 3.01
N GLU A 357 -23.93 16.40 2.59
CA GLU A 357 -24.86 15.37 2.14
C GLU A 357 -24.18 14.00 2.30
N TYR A 358 -24.88 13.00 2.86
CA TYR A 358 -24.42 11.62 2.89
C TYR A 358 -24.82 10.90 1.60
N LYS A 359 -23.92 10.09 1.02
CA LYS A 359 -24.20 9.27 -0.16
C LYS A 359 -23.74 7.83 0.06
N VAL A 360 -24.61 6.89 -0.30
CA VAL A 360 -24.30 5.44 -0.21
C VAL A 360 -23.21 5.06 -1.22
N MET A 361 -23.11 5.78 -2.35
CA MET A 361 -22.10 5.57 -3.38
C MET A 361 -21.38 6.88 -3.73
N SER A 362 -20.05 6.87 -3.65
CA SER A 362 -19.19 7.99 -4.05
C SER A 362 -18.64 7.78 -5.45
N TYR A 363 -19.37 8.26 -6.46
CA TYR A 363 -18.92 8.22 -7.85
C TYR A 363 -17.54 8.85 -8.10
N PRO A 364 -17.12 9.96 -7.44
CA PRO A 364 -15.75 10.47 -7.58
C PRO A 364 -14.66 9.49 -7.15
N ILE A 365 -14.90 8.69 -6.10
CA ILE A 365 -13.99 7.61 -5.68
C ILE A 365 -14.02 6.47 -6.70
N ALA A 366 -15.21 6.05 -7.15
CA ALA A 366 -15.34 5.01 -8.17
C ALA A 366 -14.64 5.39 -9.50
N ASP A 367 -14.74 6.66 -9.92
CA ASP A 367 -14.02 7.18 -11.08
C ASP A 367 -12.51 7.27 -10.84
N SER A 368 -12.06 7.61 -9.63
CA SER A 368 -10.63 7.59 -9.24
C SER A 368 -10.04 6.18 -9.43
N PHE A 369 -10.69 5.15 -8.85
CA PHE A 369 -10.32 3.73 -8.96
C PHE A 369 -10.47 3.14 -10.38
N ARG A 370 -11.25 3.80 -11.24
CA ARG A 370 -11.43 3.44 -12.66
C ARG A 370 -10.46 4.20 -13.58
N LEU A 371 -9.72 5.20 -13.06
CA LEU A 371 -8.67 5.93 -13.77
C LEU A 371 -7.27 5.38 -13.45
N THR A 372 -7.11 4.67 -12.35
CA THR A 372 -5.95 3.81 -12.07
C THR A 372 -6.13 2.42 -12.70
N ASN A 373 -5.24 1.49 -12.37
CA ASN A 373 -5.28 0.09 -12.78
C ASN A 373 -6.02 -0.83 -11.79
N ASP A 374 -6.48 -0.32 -10.63
CA ASP A 374 -6.92 -1.15 -9.49
C ASP A 374 -8.12 -2.06 -9.84
N HIS A 375 -9.10 -1.58 -10.61
CA HIS A 375 -10.21 -2.41 -11.09
C HIS A 375 -9.81 -3.42 -12.19
N GLY A 376 -8.65 -3.22 -12.83
CA GLY A 376 -8.14 -4.08 -13.89
C GLY A 376 -7.46 -5.35 -13.39
N ILE A 377 -6.73 -5.25 -12.28
CA ILE A 377 -5.79 -6.27 -11.76
C ILE A 377 -6.49 -7.42 -11.00
N SER A 378 -5.71 -8.23 -10.28
CA SER A 378 -6.18 -9.29 -9.39
C SER A 378 -5.39 -9.27 -8.09
N THR A 379 -6.11 -9.40 -6.97
CA THR A 379 -5.55 -9.46 -5.61
C THR A 379 -5.24 -10.88 -5.13
N MET A 380 -5.15 -11.85 -6.05
CA MET A 380 -4.65 -13.18 -5.75
C MET A 380 -3.22 -13.23 -5.18
N PRO A 381 -2.26 -12.34 -5.55
CA PRO A 381 -0.93 -12.30 -4.92
C PRO A 381 -1.00 -11.98 -3.43
N GLU A 382 -1.85 -11.04 -3.02
CA GLU A 382 -2.04 -10.62 -1.64
C GLU A 382 -2.69 -11.76 -0.82
N VAL A 383 -3.68 -12.46 -1.38
CA VAL A 383 -4.25 -13.67 -0.77
C VAL A 383 -3.18 -14.77 -0.59
N GLN A 384 -2.27 -14.95 -1.54
CA GLN A 384 -1.13 -15.88 -1.40
C GLN A 384 -0.18 -15.45 -0.27
N TYR A 385 0.14 -14.15 -0.17
CA TYR A 385 1.00 -13.59 0.87
C TYR A 385 0.39 -13.72 2.28
N ILE A 386 -0.91 -13.46 2.41
CA ILE A 386 -1.69 -13.64 3.64
C ILE A 386 -1.66 -15.11 4.09
N LEU A 387 -1.93 -16.05 3.18
CA LEU A 387 -1.86 -17.48 3.46
C LEU A 387 -0.44 -17.93 3.85
N ALA A 388 0.59 -17.42 3.18
CA ALA A 388 2.00 -17.72 3.47
C ALA A 388 2.40 -17.30 4.90
N ASN A 389 1.95 -16.12 5.34
CA ASN A 389 2.18 -15.58 6.68
C ASN A 389 1.23 -16.14 7.77
N GLN A 390 0.56 -17.26 7.47
CA GLN A 390 -0.28 -18.02 8.40
C GLN A 390 -1.52 -17.26 8.93
N VAL A 391 -2.09 -16.38 8.12
CA VAL A 391 -3.43 -15.80 8.35
C VAL A 391 -4.45 -16.64 7.59
N ASP A 392 -5.53 -17.04 8.26
CA ASP A 392 -6.54 -17.93 7.67
C ASP A 392 -7.45 -17.14 6.69
N VAL A 393 -7.94 -17.76 5.61
CA VAL A 393 -8.75 -17.07 4.58
C VAL A 393 -10.03 -17.85 4.26
N LEU A 394 -11.19 -17.17 4.38
CA LEU A 394 -12.51 -17.66 3.96
C LEU A 394 -12.99 -16.87 2.74
N ILE A 395 -13.46 -17.59 1.73
CA ILE A 395 -14.26 -17.03 0.62
C ILE A 395 -15.68 -17.58 0.77
N TYR A 396 -16.68 -16.69 0.79
CA TYR A 396 -18.10 -17.09 0.75
C TYR A 396 -18.82 -16.41 -0.40
N GLN A 397 -19.84 -17.07 -0.94
CA GLN A 397 -20.36 -16.79 -2.28
C GLN A 397 -21.85 -17.16 -2.37
N GLY A 398 -22.73 -16.22 -2.70
CA GLY A 398 -24.13 -16.52 -3.03
C GLY A 398 -24.28 -17.14 -4.43
N ASN A 399 -25.04 -18.23 -4.55
CA ASN A 399 -25.24 -18.96 -5.81
C ASN A 399 -26.14 -18.25 -6.84
N LEU A 400 -26.66 -17.05 -6.56
CA LEU A 400 -27.50 -16.24 -7.48
C LEU A 400 -26.83 -14.93 -7.95
N ASP A 401 -25.65 -14.60 -7.43
CA ASP A 401 -24.90 -13.41 -7.84
C ASP A 401 -24.31 -13.56 -9.24
N LEU A 402 -24.33 -12.48 -10.04
CA LEU A 402 -23.60 -12.36 -11.28
C LEU A 402 -22.34 -11.48 -11.14
N ALA A 403 -22.47 -10.34 -10.45
CA ALA A 403 -21.46 -9.29 -10.37
C ALA A 403 -20.11 -9.79 -9.86
N CYS A 404 -20.11 -10.69 -8.87
CA CYS A 404 -18.91 -11.37 -8.36
C CYS A 404 -19.11 -12.89 -8.24
N ASN A 405 -19.80 -13.44 -9.25
CA ASN A 405 -20.40 -14.77 -9.29
C ASN A 405 -19.56 -15.94 -8.75
N THR A 406 -20.31 -16.92 -8.23
CA THR A 406 -19.79 -18.17 -7.68
C THR A 406 -18.93 -18.98 -8.69
N ALA A 407 -19.16 -18.88 -10.01
CA ALA A 407 -18.39 -19.61 -11.02
C ALA A 407 -16.94 -19.10 -11.10
N GLY A 408 -16.74 -17.79 -11.22
CA GLY A 408 -15.43 -17.15 -11.16
C GLY A 408 -14.73 -17.41 -9.83
N ALA A 409 -15.46 -17.42 -8.72
CA ALA A 409 -14.92 -17.75 -7.40
C ALA A 409 -14.41 -19.19 -7.28
N LYS A 410 -15.16 -20.19 -7.77
CA LYS A 410 -14.68 -21.59 -7.83
C LYS A 410 -13.42 -21.72 -8.70
N ARG A 411 -13.31 -20.90 -9.74
CA ARG A 411 -12.22 -20.92 -10.71
C ARG A 411 -10.95 -20.30 -10.14
N TRP A 412 -10.98 -19.06 -9.65
CA TRP A 412 -9.78 -18.39 -9.12
C TRP A 412 -9.24 -19.10 -7.87
N THR A 413 -10.12 -19.55 -6.97
CA THR A 413 -9.70 -20.28 -5.75
C THR A 413 -9.04 -21.64 -6.06
N ALA A 414 -9.22 -22.18 -7.27
CA ALA A 414 -8.57 -23.40 -7.74
C ALA A 414 -7.31 -23.14 -8.60
N SER A 415 -7.24 -22.00 -9.30
CA SER A 415 -6.10 -21.61 -10.14
C SER A 415 -4.98 -20.90 -9.37
N MET A 416 -5.31 -20.22 -8.26
CA MET A 416 -4.35 -19.52 -7.39
C MET A 416 -3.16 -20.43 -7.00
N SER A 417 -1.94 -19.97 -7.28
CA SER A 417 -0.72 -20.75 -7.10
C SER A 417 -0.20 -20.66 -5.66
N TRP A 418 -0.47 -21.67 -4.84
CA TRP A 418 0.03 -21.72 -3.45
C TRP A 418 0.23 -23.15 -2.93
N LYS A 419 0.91 -23.28 -1.78
CA LYS A 419 1.24 -24.58 -1.16
C LYS A 419 0.03 -25.50 -0.94
N GLY A 420 -1.16 -24.94 -0.77
CA GLY A 420 -2.43 -25.66 -0.60
C GLY A 420 -3.25 -25.87 -1.86
N GLN A 421 -2.81 -25.40 -3.03
CA GLN A 421 -3.60 -25.47 -4.28
C GLN A 421 -3.98 -26.91 -4.63
N ALA A 422 -3.00 -27.82 -4.74
CA ALA A 422 -3.26 -29.22 -5.08
C ALA A 422 -4.25 -29.92 -4.13
N PRO A 423 -4.09 -29.91 -2.79
CA PRO A 423 -5.06 -30.52 -1.88
C PRO A 423 -6.42 -29.80 -1.78
N PHE A 424 -6.51 -28.53 -2.19
CA PHE A 424 -7.77 -27.79 -2.25
C PHE A 424 -8.54 -28.08 -3.55
N THR A 425 -7.84 -28.13 -4.68
CA THR A 425 -8.41 -28.47 -5.99
C THR A 425 -8.76 -29.96 -6.09
N SER A 426 -8.04 -30.85 -5.38
CA SER A 426 -8.40 -32.27 -5.29
C SER A 426 -9.59 -32.59 -4.38
N GLN A 427 -10.17 -31.60 -3.70
CA GLN A 427 -11.36 -31.81 -2.84
C GLN A 427 -12.66 -31.43 -3.54
N GLU A 428 -13.60 -32.36 -3.49
CA GLU A 428 -15.00 -32.14 -3.86
C GLU A 428 -15.70 -31.19 -2.87
N LEU A 429 -16.66 -30.42 -3.38
CA LEU A 429 -17.56 -29.57 -2.61
C LEU A 429 -18.57 -30.42 -1.84
N LYS A 430 -18.49 -30.42 -0.51
CA LYS A 430 -19.36 -31.15 0.41
C LYS A 430 -20.62 -30.33 0.73
N PRO A 431 -21.78 -30.92 1.03
CA PRO A 431 -22.97 -30.18 1.45
C PRO A 431 -22.71 -29.33 2.71
N TRP A 432 -22.99 -28.03 2.64
CA TRP A 432 -22.94 -27.12 3.79
C TRP A 432 -24.28 -27.18 4.53
N LYS A 433 -24.23 -27.26 5.86
CA LYS A 433 -25.42 -27.44 6.72
C LYS A 433 -25.52 -26.37 7.79
N SER A 434 -26.69 -25.75 7.90
CA SER A 434 -27.04 -24.76 8.91
C SER A 434 -28.40 -25.08 9.56
N VAL A 435 -28.70 -24.44 10.68
CA VAL A 435 -29.97 -24.62 11.40
C VAL A 435 -30.89 -23.44 11.08
N VAL A 436 -31.67 -23.57 10.01
CA VAL A 436 -32.57 -22.49 9.54
C VAL A 436 -33.98 -22.71 10.10
N SER A 437 -34.47 -21.72 10.84
CA SER A 437 -35.74 -21.70 11.59
C SER A 437 -35.86 -22.90 12.54
N GLY A 438 -34.77 -23.19 13.28
CA GLY A 438 -34.70 -24.29 14.24
C GLY A 438 -34.63 -25.71 13.63
N LYS A 439 -34.31 -25.83 12.33
CA LYS A 439 -34.18 -27.13 11.63
C LYS A 439 -32.88 -27.19 10.83
N GLU A 440 -32.12 -28.27 10.98
CA GLU A 440 -30.97 -28.52 10.11
C GLU A 440 -31.42 -28.66 8.64
N ARG A 441 -30.77 -27.92 7.74
CA ARG A 441 -30.96 -28.00 6.29
C ARG A 441 -29.60 -28.01 5.60
N VAL A 442 -29.54 -28.57 4.40
CA VAL A 442 -28.48 -28.21 3.45
C VAL A 442 -28.83 -26.84 2.89
N VAL A 443 -27.87 -25.91 2.91
CA VAL A 443 -28.06 -24.49 2.55
C VAL A 443 -26.94 -24.00 1.63
N GLY A 444 -26.30 -24.92 0.91
CA GLY A 444 -25.10 -24.64 0.14
C GLY A 444 -24.11 -25.80 0.07
N LYS A 445 -22.86 -25.46 -0.25
CA LYS A 445 -21.71 -26.37 -0.29
C LYS A 445 -20.46 -25.71 0.26
N PHE A 446 -19.47 -26.50 0.68
CA PHE A 446 -18.17 -25.99 1.12
C PHE A 446 -17.02 -26.96 0.83
N LYS A 447 -15.80 -26.44 0.77
CA LYS A 447 -14.56 -27.22 0.90
C LYS A 447 -13.48 -26.39 1.58
N GLU A 448 -12.56 -27.05 2.28
CA GLU A 448 -11.47 -26.39 3.00
C GLU A 448 -10.19 -27.23 3.06
N VAL A 449 -9.04 -26.58 3.21
CA VAL A 449 -7.76 -27.21 3.53
C VAL A 449 -7.13 -26.56 4.75
N ASN A 450 -6.33 -27.33 5.49
CA ASN A 450 -5.49 -26.86 6.58
C ASN A 450 -4.04 -27.25 6.26
N ILE A 451 -3.17 -26.27 5.98
CA ILE A 451 -1.83 -26.47 5.41
C ILE A 451 -0.76 -25.97 6.37
N LYS A 452 0.26 -26.79 6.68
CA LYS A 452 1.46 -26.33 7.39
C LYS A 452 2.35 -25.52 6.43
N MET A 453 2.24 -24.18 6.48
CA MET A 453 2.97 -23.30 5.56
C MET A 453 4.47 -23.25 5.88
N VAL A 454 4.82 -22.99 7.13
CA VAL A 454 6.21 -22.96 7.64
C VAL A 454 6.63 -24.36 8.10
N GLU A 455 7.84 -24.80 7.75
CA GLU A 455 8.40 -26.08 8.22
C GLU A 455 8.82 -26.00 9.70
N GLY A 456 8.71 -27.10 10.44
CA GLY A 456 8.95 -27.14 11.89
C GLY A 456 7.85 -26.47 12.74
N ASN A 457 6.94 -25.68 12.15
CA ASN A 457 5.79 -25.11 12.82
C ASN A 457 4.59 -26.09 12.80
N GLU A 458 3.87 -26.19 13.92
CA GLU A 458 2.68 -27.03 14.01
C GLU A 458 1.40 -26.31 13.55
N LYS A 459 1.37 -24.97 13.60
CA LYS A 459 0.24 -24.14 13.15
C LYS A 459 -0.03 -24.35 11.65
N THR A 460 -1.22 -24.84 11.33
CA THR A 460 -1.77 -24.81 9.97
C THR A 460 -2.38 -23.45 9.64
N THR A 461 -2.42 -23.12 8.36
CA THR A 461 -3.26 -22.07 7.76
C THR A 461 -4.48 -22.72 7.11
N ARG A 462 -5.67 -22.16 7.34
CA ARG A 462 -6.95 -22.62 6.78
C ARG A 462 -7.31 -21.79 5.54
N PHE A 463 -7.65 -22.46 4.45
CA PHE A 463 -8.30 -21.85 3.28
C PHE A 463 -9.63 -22.54 3.03
N ALA A 464 -10.72 -21.78 2.91
CA ALA A 464 -12.06 -22.31 2.75
C ALA A 464 -12.84 -21.57 1.65
N LEU A 465 -13.65 -22.31 0.89
CA LEU A 465 -14.69 -21.77 0.00
C LEU A 465 -16.04 -22.32 0.47
N VAL A 466 -17.01 -21.43 0.68
CA VAL A 466 -18.43 -21.71 0.95
C VAL A 466 -19.27 -21.12 -0.18
N THR A 467 -20.27 -21.85 -0.65
CA THR A 467 -21.30 -21.34 -1.58
C THR A 467 -22.66 -21.47 -0.92
N VAL A 468 -23.47 -20.42 -0.87
CA VAL A 468 -24.78 -20.38 -0.18
C VAL A 468 -25.90 -20.49 -1.22
N ASP A 469 -26.83 -21.43 -1.00
CA ASP A 469 -27.99 -21.64 -1.87
C ASP A 469 -29.11 -20.64 -1.56
N GLY A 470 -29.72 -20.05 -2.58
CA GLY A 470 -30.82 -19.08 -2.41
C GLY A 470 -30.38 -17.71 -1.90
N SER A 471 -29.24 -17.22 -2.40
CA SER A 471 -28.69 -15.90 -2.09
C SER A 471 -27.89 -15.34 -3.27
N GLY A 472 -27.98 -14.03 -3.47
CA GLY A 472 -27.24 -13.22 -4.43
C GLY A 472 -25.94 -12.63 -3.85
N HIS A 473 -25.74 -11.33 -4.01
CA HIS A 473 -24.51 -10.62 -3.63
C HIS A 473 -24.39 -10.45 -2.12
N MET A 474 -25.39 -9.82 -1.50
CA MET A 474 -25.45 -9.53 -0.06
C MET A 474 -25.93 -10.75 0.74
N VAL A 475 -25.04 -11.73 0.90
CA VAL A 475 -25.35 -13.01 1.57
C VAL A 475 -26.01 -12.88 2.96
N PRO A 476 -25.62 -11.92 3.83
CA PRO A 476 -26.28 -11.74 5.12
C PRO A 476 -27.69 -11.13 5.01
N GLN A 477 -28.03 -10.42 3.94
CA GLN A 477 -29.40 -9.94 3.69
C GLN A 477 -30.34 -11.09 3.27
N ASP A 478 -29.90 -11.96 2.35
CA ASP A 478 -30.77 -13.02 1.82
C ASP A 478 -30.91 -14.21 2.78
N GLN A 479 -29.81 -14.58 3.45
CA GLN A 479 -29.71 -15.76 4.31
C GLN A 479 -29.09 -15.43 5.67
N PRO A 480 -29.63 -14.46 6.45
CA PRO A 480 -29.02 -13.94 7.68
C PRO A 480 -28.69 -15.03 8.72
N GLU A 481 -29.60 -15.98 8.94
CA GLU A 481 -29.38 -17.12 9.84
C GLU A 481 -28.16 -17.98 9.43
N VAL A 482 -27.94 -18.15 8.11
CA VAL A 482 -26.83 -18.94 7.57
C VAL A 482 -25.53 -18.15 7.60
N ALA A 483 -25.58 -16.85 7.30
CA ALA A 483 -24.43 -15.95 7.32
C ALA A 483 -23.84 -15.81 8.73
N LEU A 484 -24.69 -15.65 9.75
CA LEU A 484 -24.25 -15.59 11.15
C LEU A 484 -23.67 -16.93 11.63
N ASP A 485 -24.33 -18.06 11.33
CA ASP A 485 -23.82 -19.41 11.66
C ASP A 485 -22.49 -19.72 10.95
N MET A 486 -22.30 -19.23 9.72
CA MET A 486 -21.02 -19.28 8.99
C MET A 486 -19.93 -18.45 9.67
N LEU A 487 -20.19 -17.18 10.01
CA LEU A 487 -19.21 -16.34 10.71
C LEU A 487 -18.84 -16.96 12.06
N ASN A 488 -19.82 -17.35 12.88
CA ASN A 488 -19.56 -17.92 14.20
C ASN A 488 -18.70 -19.19 14.11
N ARG A 489 -18.93 -20.06 13.13
CA ARG A 489 -18.08 -21.26 12.87
C ARG A 489 -16.70 -20.93 12.27
N TRP A 490 -16.52 -19.74 11.70
CA TRP A 490 -15.20 -19.24 11.29
C TRP A 490 -14.42 -18.65 12.47
N MET A 491 -15.11 -17.94 13.38
CA MET A 491 -14.54 -17.28 14.57
C MET A 491 -14.19 -18.25 15.73
N LEU A 492 -14.78 -19.46 15.75
CA LEU A 492 -14.50 -20.45 16.80
C LEU A 492 -13.03 -20.93 16.79
N PRO A 493 -12.37 -21.02 17.96
CA PRO A 493 -11.04 -21.61 18.08
C PRO A 493 -10.98 -23.04 17.52
N ARG A 494 -9.93 -23.35 16.76
CA ARG A 494 -9.74 -24.70 16.19
C ARG A 494 -9.50 -25.70 17.33
N ALA A 495 -9.98 -26.95 17.18
CA ALA A 495 -9.87 -27.96 18.25
C ALA A 495 -8.43 -28.17 18.75
N ALA A 496 -7.43 -28.10 17.86
CA ALA A 496 -6.01 -28.17 18.22
C ALA A 496 -5.45 -26.88 18.89
N GLU A 497 -6.11 -25.73 18.73
CA GLU A 497 -5.75 -24.49 19.45
C GLU A 497 -6.30 -24.50 20.89
N VAL A 498 -7.35 -25.29 21.18
CA VAL A 498 -7.91 -25.45 22.53
C VAL A 498 -6.99 -26.24 23.46
N GLU A 499 -6.28 -27.25 22.95
CA GLU A 499 -5.31 -28.05 23.74
C GLU A 499 -4.06 -27.25 24.15
N ALA A 500 -3.75 -26.15 23.46
CA ALA A 500 -2.57 -25.32 23.71
C ALA A 500 -2.72 -24.34 24.88
N ILE A 501 -3.95 -24.17 25.42
CA ILE A 501 -4.18 -23.33 26.61
C ILE A 501 -3.83 -24.15 27.86
N PRO A 502 -2.87 -23.73 28.70
CA PRO A 502 -2.51 -24.48 29.90
C PRO A 502 -3.64 -24.41 30.94
N LEU A 503 -4.51 -25.43 30.93
CA LEU A 503 -5.52 -25.64 31.96
C LEU A 503 -4.85 -25.63 33.33
N ARG A 504 -5.19 -24.61 34.14
CA ARG A 504 -4.66 -24.44 35.49
C ARG A 504 -5.22 -25.53 36.40
N ALA A 505 -4.49 -26.65 36.48
CA ALA A 505 -4.94 -27.85 37.18
C ALA A 505 -5.11 -27.60 38.68
N GLU A 506 -6.34 -27.40 39.13
CA GLU A 506 -6.70 -27.54 40.54
C GLU A 506 -6.72 -29.04 40.90
N SER A 507 -6.02 -29.39 41.97
CA SER A 507 -5.76 -30.80 42.32
C SER A 507 -7.02 -31.49 42.85
N PRO A 508 -7.40 -32.68 42.34
CA PRO A 508 -8.57 -33.40 42.85
C PRO A 508 -8.28 -34.01 44.23
N ASN A 509 -9.07 -33.67 45.25
CA ASN A 509 -9.10 -34.40 46.51
C ASN A 509 -10.50 -34.37 47.16
N ALA A 510 -11.22 -35.48 46.95
CA ALA A 510 -12.29 -36.07 47.77
C ALA A 510 -13.30 -35.17 48.54
N LEU A 511 -14.59 -35.39 48.28
CA LEU A 511 -15.41 -36.26 49.15
C LEU A 511 -16.78 -36.64 48.52
N ASN A 512 -17.50 -37.55 49.17
CA ASN A 512 -18.70 -38.24 48.65
C ASN A 512 -20.04 -37.56 49.00
N ASN A 513 -21.09 -37.99 48.28
CA ASN A 513 -22.52 -37.98 48.63
C ASN A 513 -23.27 -36.63 48.70
N GLY A 514 -24.30 -36.49 47.86
CA GLY A 514 -25.34 -35.47 48.00
C GLY A 514 -26.31 -35.43 46.81
N SER A 515 -27.45 -36.10 46.91
CA SER A 515 -28.53 -36.00 45.91
C SER A 515 -29.34 -34.72 46.11
N TRP A 516 -29.57 -33.93 45.06
CA TRP A 516 -30.58 -32.86 45.07
C TRP A 516 -31.41 -32.81 43.79
N THR A 517 -32.67 -32.41 43.97
CA THR A 517 -33.76 -32.46 43.00
C THR A 517 -33.95 -31.13 42.28
N TYR A 518 -34.19 -31.16 40.97
CA TYR A 518 -34.70 -29.99 40.23
C TYR A 518 -36.12 -29.64 40.68
N ASN A 519 -36.36 -28.35 40.94
CA ASN A 519 -37.69 -27.75 41.06
C ASN A 519 -37.74 -26.49 40.18
N MET A 520 -38.65 -26.47 39.20
CA MET A 520 -38.99 -25.26 38.44
C MET A 520 -40.24 -24.60 39.02
N PRO A 521 -40.27 -23.27 39.21
CA PRO A 521 -41.49 -22.50 39.30
C PRO A 521 -41.84 -21.89 37.94
N LEU A 522 -42.76 -22.53 37.20
CA LEU A 522 -43.43 -21.90 36.05
C LEU A 522 -44.61 -21.07 36.54
N ASN A 523 -44.82 -19.88 35.97
CA ASN A 523 -46.03 -19.10 36.24
C ASN A 523 -46.40 -18.24 35.02
N ILE A 524 -47.35 -18.72 34.21
CA ILE A 524 -47.94 -18.03 33.06
C ILE A 524 -49.47 -18.21 33.17
N PRO A 525 -50.27 -17.13 33.20
CA PRO A 525 -51.73 -17.23 33.10
C PRO A 525 -52.13 -17.68 31.69
N ALA A 526 -53.03 -18.65 31.60
CA ALA A 526 -53.47 -19.24 30.33
C ALA A 526 -54.87 -18.75 29.92
N GLU A 527 -55.14 -18.74 28.61
CA GLU A 527 -56.39 -19.16 27.94
C GLU A 527 -56.22 -18.98 26.40
N ARG A 528 -56.90 -19.70 25.50
CA ARG A 528 -58.09 -20.55 25.65
C ARG A 528 -58.10 -21.74 24.65
N HIS A 529 -58.64 -22.87 25.10
CA HIS A 529 -59.05 -24.13 24.42
C HIS A 529 -59.09 -24.23 22.88
N SER A 530 -58.77 -25.39 22.29
CA SER A 530 -59.76 -26.48 22.14
C SER A 530 -59.23 -27.89 21.76
N PHE A 531 -59.89 -28.91 22.35
CA PHE A 531 -60.19 -30.32 21.94
C PHE A 531 -59.33 -31.10 20.89
N SER A 532 -59.16 -32.44 20.94
CA SER A 532 -59.41 -33.45 22.01
C SER A 532 -59.02 -34.90 21.55
N ILE A 533 -58.19 -35.60 22.34
CA ILE A 533 -58.17 -37.06 22.63
C ILE A 533 -58.24 -38.09 21.46
N GLY A 534 -57.24 -38.99 21.37
CA GLY A 534 -57.30 -40.27 20.65
C GLY A 534 -56.20 -41.25 21.10
N TYR A 535 -56.54 -42.49 21.49
CA TYR A 535 -55.66 -43.41 22.26
C TYR A 535 -54.70 -44.31 21.43
N ASN A 536 -53.60 -44.68 22.10
CA ASN A 536 -52.66 -45.83 21.91
C ASN A 536 -53.34 -47.17 21.51
N PRO A 537 -52.65 -48.23 20.95
CA PRO A 537 -51.53 -48.94 21.64
C PRO A 537 -50.53 -49.86 20.81
N PHE A 538 -49.54 -50.45 21.53
CA PHE A 538 -48.86 -51.79 21.32
C PHE A 538 -47.87 -51.98 20.12
N GLN A 539 -46.88 -52.93 20.09
CA GLN A 539 -46.37 -53.99 21.02
C GLN A 539 -44.83 -54.26 20.88
N LEU A 540 -44.28 -55.24 21.63
CA LEU A 540 -42.85 -55.61 21.81
C LEU A 540 -42.28 -56.70 20.85
N SER A 541 -40.95 -56.77 20.71
CA SER A 541 -40.06 -57.98 20.82
C SER A 541 -38.59 -57.63 20.47
N GLY A 542 -37.52 -58.35 20.86
CA GLY A 542 -37.37 -59.38 21.91
C GLY A 542 -36.20 -60.39 21.68
N MET A 543 -35.18 -60.41 22.57
CA MET A 543 -34.13 -61.48 22.73
C MET A 543 -33.07 -61.63 21.58
N THR A 544 -31.86 -62.21 21.72
CA THR A 544 -31.09 -62.87 22.82
C THR A 544 -29.55 -62.90 22.50
N ASP A 545 -28.69 -63.06 23.53
CA ASP A 545 -27.44 -63.90 23.66
C ASP A 545 -26.34 -64.03 22.54
N ILE A 546 -25.08 -64.47 22.79
CA ILE A 546 -24.08 -64.28 23.89
C ILE A 546 -22.71 -64.89 23.43
N PHE A 547 -21.55 -64.28 23.79
CA PHE A 547 -20.15 -64.86 23.75
C PHE A 547 -19.58 -65.23 22.34
N VAL A 548 -18.28 -65.47 22.06
CA VAL A 548 -16.97 -65.45 22.78
C VAL A 548 -15.85 -65.13 21.72
N ILE A 549 -14.96 -64.15 21.89
CA ILE A 549 -13.59 -64.15 22.47
C ILE A 549 -12.57 -65.17 21.89
N SER A 550 -11.53 -64.68 21.21
CA SER A 550 -10.12 -65.12 21.34
C SER A 550 -9.17 -64.20 20.56
N SER A 551 -7.89 -63.98 20.90
CA SER A 551 -7.20 -63.94 22.21
C SER A 551 -5.73 -63.52 21.98
N SER A 552 -5.14 -62.70 22.89
CA SER A 552 -3.69 -62.67 23.27
C SER A 552 -2.60 -62.42 22.18
N GLU A 553 -1.47 -61.73 22.41
CA GLU A 553 -0.96 -61.02 23.60
C GLU A 553 0.18 -60.02 23.27
N THR A 554 0.63 -59.35 24.33
CA THR A 554 1.89 -58.61 24.62
C THR A 554 3.20 -59.09 23.92
N SER A 555 4.33 -58.34 23.86
CA SER A 555 4.68 -56.91 24.10
C SER A 555 6.20 -56.66 23.80
N SER A 556 6.72 -55.46 24.14
CA SER A 556 8.14 -55.10 24.42
C SER A 556 9.04 -54.56 23.28
N VAL A 557 10.17 -53.92 23.69
CA VAL A 557 10.84 -52.74 23.10
C VAL A 557 12.29 -52.62 23.65
N PRO A 558 13.31 -51.94 23.04
CA PRO A 558 13.53 -51.48 21.65
C PRO A 558 14.64 -52.38 20.98
N PRO A 559 15.95 -52.06 20.74
CA PRO A 559 16.80 -50.82 20.78
C PRO A 559 17.46 -50.41 19.43
N SER A 560 18.13 -49.24 19.39
CA SER A 560 19.03 -48.78 18.31
C SER A 560 20.52 -49.11 18.61
N PRO A 561 21.45 -49.09 17.61
CA PRO A 561 22.22 -47.85 17.35
C PRO A 561 22.70 -47.62 15.88
N THR A 562 23.27 -46.43 15.64
CA THR A 562 24.09 -45.99 14.48
C THR A 562 25.55 -46.53 14.56
N PRO A 563 26.41 -46.53 13.50
CA PRO A 563 26.71 -45.39 12.60
C PRO A 563 27.07 -45.71 11.11
N THR A 564 27.64 -44.69 10.44
CA THR A 564 28.12 -44.52 9.04
C THR A 564 29.47 -45.28 8.75
N PRO A 565 30.18 -45.19 7.57
CA PRO A 565 30.08 -44.28 6.40
C PRO A 565 30.38 -44.88 4.99
N ILE A 566 30.65 -43.99 4.01
CA ILE A 566 31.50 -44.12 2.78
C ILE A 566 30.82 -44.12 1.38
N ASN A 567 31.34 -43.19 0.56
CA ASN A 567 31.23 -42.94 -0.88
C ASN A 567 31.18 -44.16 -1.84
N ALA A 568 30.53 -44.01 -3.02
CA ALA A 568 31.22 -43.89 -4.32
C ALA A 568 30.27 -43.86 -5.53
N VAL A 569 30.64 -43.10 -6.57
CA VAL A 569 30.00 -43.03 -7.90
C VAL A 569 30.33 -44.26 -8.74
N TYR A 570 29.38 -44.78 -9.54
CA TYR A 570 29.68 -45.39 -10.85
C TYR A 570 28.53 -45.21 -11.87
N THR A 571 28.93 -45.01 -13.13
CA THR A 571 28.09 -44.85 -14.34
C THR A 571 27.73 -46.21 -14.97
N ILE A 572 26.78 -46.30 -15.95
CA ILE A 572 26.99 -46.94 -17.28
C ILE A 572 25.74 -46.98 -18.22
N THR A 573 25.93 -46.38 -19.41
CA THR A 573 25.40 -46.63 -20.79
C THR A 573 23.90 -46.75 -21.20
N THR A 574 23.66 -46.13 -22.36
CA THR A 574 22.61 -46.29 -23.39
C THR A 574 22.64 -47.60 -24.20
N PRO A 575 21.64 -47.83 -25.09
CA PRO A 575 21.91 -48.30 -26.46
C PRO A 575 21.51 -47.30 -27.58
N ARG A 576 21.99 -47.54 -28.81
CA ARG A 576 21.88 -46.68 -30.03
C ARG A 576 20.86 -47.21 -31.06
N GLN A 577 20.40 -46.34 -31.98
CA GLN A 577 20.60 -46.38 -33.47
C GLN A 577 20.47 -44.92 -34.01
N VAL A 578 21.29 -44.33 -34.90
CA VAL A 578 21.89 -44.69 -36.22
C VAL A 578 20.92 -44.47 -37.40
N GLU A 579 21.23 -43.81 -38.54
CA GLU A 579 22.19 -42.74 -38.92
C GLU A 579 21.95 -42.35 -40.41
N THR A 580 21.90 -41.06 -40.81
CA THR A 580 22.11 -40.56 -42.21
C THR A 580 22.02 -39.01 -42.30
N ILE A 581 22.29 -38.41 -43.47
CA ILE A 581 23.56 -37.74 -43.80
C ILE A 581 23.44 -36.95 -45.15
N TYR A 582 23.23 -35.62 -45.06
CA TYR A 582 23.66 -34.55 -46.02
C TYR A 582 23.19 -34.60 -47.51
N PRO A 583 23.48 -33.59 -48.41
CA PRO A 583 24.23 -32.31 -48.25
C PRO A 583 23.65 -31.00 -48.89
N ILE A 584 24.19 -29.83 -48.44
CA ILE A 584 24.56 -28.60 -49.22
C ILE A 584 23.50 -27.50 -49.59
N VAL A 585 24.00 -26.27 -49.75
CA VAL A 585 23.41 -24.90 -49.97
C VAL A 585 23.80 -24.36 -51.38
N PRO A 586 23.62 -23.07 -51.82
CA PRO A 586 22.65 -21.97 -51.54
C PRO A 586 22.09 -21.25 -52.83
N ALA A 587 21.12 -20.31 -52.69
CA ALA A 587 20.76 -19.16 -53.59
C ALA A 587 19.34 -18.65 -53.21
N SER A 588 18.89 -17.38 -53.11
CA SER A 588 19.22 -16.01 -53.63
C SER A 588 18.25 -15.49 -54.72
N LEU A 589 17.99 -14.16 -54.73
CA LEU A 589 17.37 -13.32 -55.79
C LEU A 589 15.83 -13.12 -55.88
N SER A 590 15.37 -12.00 -55.29
CA SER A 590 14.79 -10.80 -55.96
C SER A 590 13.49 -10.82 -56.82
N SER A 591 12.40 -10.27 -56.24
CA SER A 591 11.73 -8.99 -56.64
C SER A 591 10.87 -8.79 -57.92
N VAL A 592 9.77 -8.02 -57.72
CA VAL A 592 8.95 -7.17 -58.66
C VAL A 592 8.01 -7.85 -59.69
N PHE A 593 6.68 -7.56 -59.64
CA PHE A 593 5.93 -6.75 -60.65
C PHE A 593 4.38 -6.69 -60.46
N TYR A 594 3.85 -5.45 -60.38
CA TYR A 594 2.56 -4.88 -60.84
C TYR A 594 1.21 -5.65 -60.82
N GLY A 595 0.16 -4.93 -60.42
CA GLY A 595 -1.26 -5.16 -60.77
C GLY A 595 -2.11 -3.91 -60.46
N SER A 596 -3.01 -3.49 -61.35
CA SER A 596 -3.69 -2.17 -61.29
C SER A 596 -5.22 -2.22 -61.16
N LEU A 597 -5.81 -1.09 -60.73
CA LEU A 597 -7.26 -0.82 -60.62
C LEU A 597 -8.07 -1.09 -61.91
N PRO A 598 -9.39 -1.30 -61.78
CA PRO A 598 -10.31 -0.23 -62.18
C PRO A 598 -11.50 0.02 -61.22
N GLN A 599 -12.21 1.13 -61.43
CA GLN A 599 -13.41 1.56 -60.69
C GLN A 599 -14.72 1.03 -61.30
N ALA A 600 -15.78 0.88 -60.50
CA ALA A 600 -17.17 1.08 -60.92
C ALA A 600 -18.12 1.28 -59.70
N ALA A 601 -19.14 2.13 -59.85
CA ALA A 601 -20.26 2.28 -58.92
C ALA A 601 -21.48 2.89 -59.64
N PRO A 602 -22.73 2.57 -59.21
CA PRO A 602 -23.84 3.50 -59.41
C PRO A 602 -24.86 3.58 -58.25
N THR A 603 -24.95 4.77 -57.64
CA THR A 603 -26.17 5.53 -57.28
C THR A 603 -27.40 4.89 -56.58
N ALA A 604 -27.69 5.40 -55.37
CA ALA A 604 -28.99 5.87 -54.84
C ALA A 604 -30.15 4.85 -54.62
N THR A 605 -31.09 5.03 -53.68
CA THR A 605 -31.45 6.17 -52.78
C THR A 605 -31.23 5.77 -51.28
N SER A 606 -31.81 6.27 -50.18
CA SER A 606 -32.91 7.23 -49.88
C SER A 606 -32.72 7.91 -48.48
N LYS A 607 -33.78 8.55 -47.93
CA LYS A 607 -33.93 9.20 -46.61
C LYS A 607 -35.46 9.24 -46.26
N PRO A 608 -35.95 9.61 -45.05
CA PRO A 608 -35.32 10.44 -44.01
C PRO A 608 -35.50 10.00 -42.53
N ILE A 609 -34.83 10.74 -41.62
CA ILE A 609 -35.20 10.93 -40.20
C ILE A 609 -35.21 12.45 -39.93
N ILE A 610 -36.02 12.91 -38.96
CA ILE A 610 -36.19 14.32 -38.57
C ILE A 610 -35.81 14.51 -37.09
N ASN A 611 -35.27 15.69 -36.78
CA ASN A 611 -35.06 16.42 -35.49
C ASN A 611 -35.76 15.87 -34.22
N THR A 612 -35.29 16.11 -32.99
CA THR A 612 -34.75 17.38 -32.41
C THR A 612 -34.01 17.01 -31.11
N ALA A 613 -32.71 17.25 -30.90
CA ALA A 613 -31.97 18.51 -30.64
C ALA A 613 -32.21 19.16 -29.25
N PHE A 614 -31.11 19.38 -28.52
CA PHE A 614 -30.89 20.43 -27.53
C PHE A 614 -29.51 21.07 -27.81
N ALA A 615 -29.28 22.31 -27.37
CA ALA A 615 -28.22 23.14 -27.92
C ALA A 615 -27.41 23.92 -26.87
N THR A 616 -26.15 24.19 -27.20
CA THR A 616 -25.33 25.25 -26.62
C THR A 616 -24.96 26.26 -27.72
N GLY A 617 -24.77 27.53 -27.36
CA GLY A 617 -24.40 28.59 -28.29
C GLY A 617 -23.90 29.82 -27.55
N ILE A 618 -22.81 30.41 -28.06
CA ILE A 618 -22.17 31.60 -27.49
C ILE A 618 -22.07 32.67 -28.59
N PHE A 619 -22.34 33.93 -28.24
CA PHE A 619 -22.34 35.07 -29.15
C PHE A 619 -20.94 35.64 -29.40
N ALA A 620 -20.75 36.29 -30.55
CA ALA A 620 -19.54 37.06 -30.85
C ALA A 620 -19.83 38.34 -31.66
N GLN A 621 -19.35 39.49 -31.15
CA GLN A 621 -19.14 40.79 -31.83
C GLN A 621 -17.88 41.39 -31.14
N ALA A 622 -16.80 41.80 -31.83
CA ALA A 622 -16.67 42.94 -32.77
C ALA A 622 -16.81 44.31 -32.05
N LEU A 623 -16.04 45.37 -32.32
CA LEU A 623 -15.15 45.68 -33.47
C LEU A 623 -14.19 46.86 -33.11
N GLN A 624 -13.07 47.02 -33.85
CA GLN A 624 -12.33 48.28 -34.21
C GLN A 624 -10.81 48.36 -33.92
N CYS A 625 -10.13 49.04 -34.85
CA CYS A 625 -8.71 49.47 -34.93
C CYS A 625 -8.74 50.98 -35.37
N PRO A 626 -7.66 51.70 -35.78
CA PRO A 626 -6.21 51.37 -35.88
C PRO A 626 -5.26 52.48 -35.36
N ASP A 627 -3.93 52.28 -35.43
CA ASP A 627 -3.01 52.97 -36.38
C ASP A 627 -1.51 52.70 -36.08
N ALA A 628 -0.61 53.11 -36.97
CA ALA A 628 0.80 52.67 -37.03
C ALA A 628 1.84 53.79 -36.84
N ILE A 629 3.13 53.43 -36.65
CA ILE A 629 4.33 54.03 -37.28
C ILE A 629 5.63 53.34 -36.78
N ALA A 630 6.60 53.18 -37.68
CA ALA A 630 8.04 52.92 -37.44
C ALA A 630 8.83 53.82 -38.42
N PRO A 631 10.14 54.18 -38.24
CA PRO A 631 11.23 53.19 -38.40
C PRO A 631 12.62 53.50 -37.75
N SER A 632 13.59 52.57 -37.97
CA SER A 632 15.06 52.80 -38.08
C SER A 632 15.88 53.06 -36.79
N GLN A 633 17.18 52.75 -36.65
CA GLN A 633 18.24 52.14 -37.52
C GLN A 633 18.92 50.96 -36.75
N THR A 634 19.48 49.87 -37.32
CA THR A 634 20.73 49.71 -38.14
C THR A 634 22.00 50.29 -37.46
N THR A 635 23.20 49.68 -37.35
CA THR A 635 23.85 48.55 -38.09
C THR A 635 25.06 47.91 -37.31
N ILE A 636 25.26 46.58 -37.42
CA ILE A 636 26.47 45.70 -37.36
C ILE A 636 27.81 46.17 -36.69
N ILE A 637 28.43 45.29 -35.87
CA ILE A 637 29.80 44.67 -35.93
C ILE A 637 29.96 43.85 -34.61
N ALA A 638 30.16 42.53 -34.50
CA ALA A 638 30.89 41.46 -35.23
C ALA A 638 32.28 41.08 -34.61
N SER A 639 32.31 39.89 -33.97
CA SER A 639 33.46 38.98 -33.71
C SER A 639 34.72 39.42 -32.92
N GLY A 640 35.17 38.57 -31.97
CA GLY A 640 36.55 38.61 -31.46
C GLY A 640 36.84 37.84 -30.15
N PHE A 641 37.30 36.58 -30.23
CA PHE A 641 38.01 35.89 -29.13
C PHE A 641 39.48 36.39 -29.07
N PRO A 642 40.16 36.37 -27.89
CA PRO A 642 41.04 35.22 -27.59
C PRO A 642 41.23 34.83 -26.10
N THR A 643 41.39 33.51 -25.92
CA THR A 643 42.10 32.71 -24.90
C THR A 643 42.73 33.32 -23.61
N ILE A 644 42.33 32.74 -22.47
CA ILE A 644 43.16 32.04 -21.44
C ILE A 644 44.48 32.69 -20.98
N SER A 645 44.59 33.03 -19.69
CA SER A 645 45.61 32.48 -18.75
C SER A 645 45.43 32.94 -17.28
N PHE A 646 45.88 32.09 -16.35
CA PHE A 646 45.82 32.25 -14.89
C PHE A 646 46.87 33.24 -14.34
N VAL A 647 46.67 33.72 -13.10
CA VAL A 647 47.63 33.61 -11.97
C VAL A 647 46.96 34.03 -10.65
N ASP A 648 47.15 33.27 -9.57
CA ASP A 648 46.70 33.59 -8.21
C ASP A 648 47.56 34.66 -7.51
N CYS A 649 46.98 35.38 -6.52
CA CYS A 649 47.50 35.38 -5.13
C CYS A 649 46.69 36.26 -4.15
N ASN A 650 45.91 35.61 -3.28
CA ASN A 650 46.11 35.55 -1.82
C ASN A 650 46.04 36.80 -0.88
N THR A 651 45.70 36.49 0.38
CA THR A 651 46.00 37.18 1.66
C THR A 651 45.24 38.44 2.20
N THR A 652 44.21 38.17 3.02
CA THR A 652 44.08 38.48 4.48
C THR A 652 43.85 39.92 5.04
N LEU A 653 43.19 39.93 6.22
CA LEU A 653 42.81 41.02 7.16
C LEU A 653 41.61 41.90 6.74
N ALA A 654 40.66 42.38 7.58
CA ALA A 654 40.16 42.15 8.97
C ALA A 654 39.89 43.50 9.71
N VAL A 655 39.15 43.44 10.84
CA VAL A 655 38.99 44.49 11.90
C VAL A 655 37.82 45.51 11.79
N THR A 656 36.65 45.10 12.31
CA THR A 656 35.70 45.79 13.24
C THR A 656 35.24 47.27 13.11
N ALA A 657 33.91 47.42 12.90
CA ALA A 657 32.90 48.01 13.82
C ALA A 657 32.72 49.55 14.09
N SER A 658 31.47 49.89 14.49
CA SER A 658 30.87 51.22 14.84
C SER A 658 30.72 52.22 13.65
N ALA A 659 29.56 52.82 13.33
CA ALA A 659 28.55 53.61 14.11
C ALA A 659 29.03 55.07 14.37
N THR A 660 28.22 56.14 14.35
CA THR A 660 26.76 56.34 14.63
C THR A 660 26.09 57.44 13.74
N ASP A 661 24.80 57.75 14.01
CA ASP A 661 24.05 59.01 13.72
C ASP A 661 23.64 59.37 12.27
N GLY A 662 22.57 60.15 12.02
CA GLY A 662 21.48 60.60 12.92
C GLY A 662 20.57 61.73 12.35
N GLY A 663 19.24 61.65 12.59
CA GLY A 663 18.23 62.70 12.34
C GLY A 663 17.63 62.79 10.91
N GLY A 664 16.42 63.34 10.68
CA GLY A 664 15.36 63.71 11.64
C GLY A 664 14.14 64.47 11.06
N VAL A 665 12.97 64.27 11.70
CA VAL A 665 11.80 65.20 11.84
C VAL A 665 11.01 65.69 10.61
N CYS A 666 9.74 65.24 10.46
CA CYS A 666 8.54 66.13 10.56
C CYS A 666 7.16 65.42 10.51
N HIS A 667 6.24 65.87 11.39
CA HIS A 667 4.77 65.74 11.45
C HIS A 667 3.98 65.26 10.21
N LYS A 668 2.87 64.50 10.29
CA LYS A 668 1.81 64.25 11.32
C LYS A 668 0.98 63.01 10.85
N SER A 669 0.01 62.38 11.54
CA SER A 669 -0.39 62.13 12.96
C SER A 669 -1.77 61.44 12.94
N GLY A 670 -2.21 60.56 13.86
CA GLY A 670 -1.61 60.02 15.09
C GLY A 670 -2.70 59.49 16.05
N TYR A 671 -2.30 59.03 17.25
CA TYR A 671 -3.11 58.49 18.38
C TYR A 671 -3.60 57.02 18.26
N THR A 672 -3.55 56.17 19.30
CA THR A 672 -3.23 56.42 20.73
C THR A 672 -2.53 55.23 21.45
N THR A 673 -1.42 55.52 22.17
CA THR A 673 -0.91 54.90 23.45
C THR A 673 -0.84 53.37 23.67
N PHE A 674 0.33 52.74 23.97
CA PHE A 674 1.16 52.72 25.22
C PHE A 674 0.60 51.82 26.36
N SER A 675 1.38 51.17 27.27
CA SER A 675 2.77 51.41 27.73
C SER A 675 3.53 50.17 28.32
N ARG A 676 4.86 50.28 28.31
CA ARG A 676 5.99 49.62 29.05
C ARG A 676 5.74 48.79 30.33
N TYR A 677 6.62 47.80 30.61
CA TYR A 677 7.69 47.88 31.65
C TYR A 677 8.76 46.74 31.54
N ILE A 678 9.94 46.92 32.18
CA ILE A 678 11.05 45.95 32.33
C ILE A 678 11.72 46.12 33.71
N GLU A 679 12.05 45.01 34.38
CA GLU A 679 13.17 44.76 35.34
C GLU A 679 13.08 43.25 35.75
N MET A 680 14.06 42.34 35.80
CA MET A 680 15.53 42.24 36.03
C MET A 680 15.94 41.73 37.44
N ILE A 681 16.88 40.74 37.45
CA ILE A 681 17.80 40.34 38.56
C ILE A 681 17.16 39.57 39.76
N SER A 682 17.75 38.51 40.37
CA SER A 682 18.89 37.61 40.03
C SER A 682 19.05 36.42 41.04
N ILE A 683 20.14 35.63 40.92
CA ILE A 683 20.80 34.71 41.91
C ILE A 683 20.42 33.20 41.92
N LEU A 684 21.18 32.46 41.10
CA LEU A 684 21.98 31.24 41.39
C LEU A 684 21.75 30.43 42.70
N THR A 685 21.60 29.10 42.56
CA THR A 685 22.57 28.09 43.06
C THR A 685 22.33 26.71 42.43
N THR A 686 23.36 25.84 42.42
CA THR A 686 23.38 24.46 41.87
C THR A 686 23.88 23.48 42.96
N PRO A 687 24.05 22.14 42.78
CA PRO A 687 23.77 21.27 41.61
C PRO A 687 23.04 19.91 41.90
N PHE A 688 22.50 19.24 40.86
CA PHE A 688 22.75 17.82 40.45
C PHE A 688 21.59 17.14 39.65
N ASN A 689 21.96 16.60 38.48
CA ASN A 689 21.43 15.44 37.72
C ASN A 689 19.95 15.24 37.29
N ASN A 690 19.85 14.81 36.02
CA ASN A 690 18.87 13.91 35.37
C ASN A 690 17.55 14.45 34.78
N TYR A 691 17.35 14.11 33.49
CA TYR A 691 16.23 14.36 32.57
C TYR A 691 15.88 15.85 32.33
N ARG A 692 15.86 16.40 31.10
CA ARG A 692 15.28 16.06 29.77
C ARG A 692 13.89 16.67 29.60
N ASP A 693 13.69 17.29 28.43
CA ASP A 693 12.47 17.91 27.91
C ASP A 693 11.91 19.14 28.67
N CYS A 694 12.01 20.34 28.07
CA CYS A 694 10.84 21.03 27.48
C CYS A 694 11.15 22.41 26.85
N LEU A 695 10.38 22.76 25.80
CA LEU A 695 10.10 24.11 25.25
C LEU A 695 11.28 24.86 24.55
N THR A 696 11.02 25.78 23.60
CA THR A 696 9.74 26.47 23.27
C THR A 696 9.48 26.61 21.76
N ARG A 697 8.20 26.56 21.36
CA ARG A 697 7.71 27.01 20.05
C ARG A 697 7.91 28.52 19.85
N VAL A 698 7.94 28.98 18.60
CA VAL A 698 7.59 30.37 18.22
C VAL A 698 6.50 30.30 17.14
N TYR A 699 5.44 31.10 17.30
CA TYR A 699 4.42 31.29 16.27
C TYR A 699 4.88 32.34 15.26
N CYS A 700 4.66 32.09 13.97
CA CYS A 700 4.67 33.13 12.95
C CYS A 700 3.23 33.56 12.65
N THR A 701 2.96 34.86 12.74
CA THR A 701 1.75 35.50 12.20
C THR A 701 2.12 36.35 10.97
N GLU A 702 1.12 36.73 10.19
CA GLU A 702 1.29 37.20 8.81
C GLU A 702 2.10 38.49 8.62
N THR A 703 2.60 38.67 7.39
CA THR A 703 3.12 39.94 6.83
C THR A 703 4.38 40.56 7.46
N SER A 704 5.57 40.01 7.14
CA SER A 704 6.77 40.80 6.77
C SER A 704 7.91 39.92 6.26
N TYR A 705 8.56 40.33 5.16
CA TYR A 705 9.78 39.68 4.66
C TYR A 705 10.97 39.95 5.61
N CYS A 706 11.63 38.90 6.08
CA CYS A 706 12.92 39.00 6.77
C CYS A 706 14.08 38.72 5.81
N SER A 707 15.06 39.63 5.74
CA SER A 707 16.24 39.50 4.86
C SER A 707 17.25 38.47 5.39
N PRO A 708 17.80 37.57 4.54
CA PRO A 708 18.76 36.54 4.95
C PRO A 708 20.19 37.10 5.08
N THR A 709 20.43 37.98 6.06
CA THR A 709 21.74 38.63 6.27
C THR A 709 22.24 38.57 7.72
N MET A 710 22.05 37.43 8.42
CA MET A 710 22.57 37.21 9.79
C MET A 710 22.78 35.72 10.17
N VAL A 711 23.08 34.83 9.21
CA VAL A 711 23.47 33.43 9.48
C VAL A 711 24.84 33.14 8.85
N GLY A 712 25.89 33.69 9.46
CA GLY A 712 27.23 33.67 8.86
C GLY A 712 28.37 33.99 9.83
N LEU A 713 28.31 33.48 11.08
CA LEU A 713 29.39 33.65 12.06
C LEU A 713 29.31 32.66 13.26
N LEU A 714 28.98 31.38 13.04
CA LEU A 714 28.85 30.38 14.12
C LEU A 714 29.27 28.92 13.77
N LEU A 715 30.09 28.70 12.75
CA LEU A 715 30.48 27.35 12.28
C LEU A 715 32.02 27.08 12.22
N ASP A 716 32.79 27.63 13.16
CA ASP A 716 34.24 27.34 13.31
C ASP A 716 34.59 26.41 14.49
N ASN A 717 33.60 25.74 15.07
CA ASN A 717 33.84 24.55 15.89
C ASN A 717 33.86 23.31 14.97
N GLU A 718 35.04 22.95 14.42
CA GLU A 718 35.23 21.66 13.74
C GLU A 718 34.74 20.53 14.68
N PRO A 719 33.74 19.71 14.28
CA PRO A 719 33.29 18.57 15.08
C PRO A 719 34.42 17.53 15.09
N GLY A 720 35.22 17.56 16.15
CA GLY A 720 36.36 16.66 16.29
C GLY A 720 35.90 15.21 16.39
N PHE A 721 35.97 14.49 15.28
CA PHE A 721 35.84 13.03 15.19
C PHE A 721 36.83 12.39 16.18
N LYS A 722 36.32 11.49 17.04
CA LYS A 722 37.08 10.88 18.16
C LYS A 722 37.31 9.39 17.95
N ASN A 723 36.49 8.77 17.11
CA ASN A 723 36.47 7.34 16.85
C ASN A 723 36.87 7.02 15.41
N ILE A 724 36.79 7.99 14.48
CA ILE A 724 37.32 7.89 13.11
C ILE A 724 38.34 9.00 12.81
N LYS A 725 39.25 8.77 11.86
CA LYS A 725 40.06 9.83 11.23
C LYS A 725 39.46 10.21 9.88
N VAL A 726 39.48 11.50 9.53
CA VAL A 726 38.91 12.00 8.28
C VAL A 726 39.93 12.87 7.53
N ARG A 727 40.30 12.43 6.32
CA ARG A 727 41.24 13.10 5.42
C ARG A 727 40.47 13.72 4.25
N LYS A 728 40.36 15.06 4.22
CA LYS A 728 39.69 15.81 3.14
C LYS A 728 40.31 15.44 1.78
N LEU A 729 39.48 15.12 0.78
CA LEU A 729 39.89 14.78 -0.60
C LEU A 729 39.71 15.94 -1.58
N HIS A 730 38.67 16.76 -1.38
CA HIS A 730 38.44 18.00 -2.11
C HIS A 730 38.15 19.14 -1.11
N PRO A 731 38.34 20.44 -1.44
CA PRO A 731 38.27 21.51 -0.44
C PRO A 731 36.90 21.72 0.23
N THR A 732 35.80 21.49 -0.49
CA THR A 732 34.43 21.79 -0.05
C THR A 732 33.58 20.56 0.29
N PHE A 733 33.99 19.38 -0.17
CA PHE A 733 33.29 18.10 -0.05
C PHE A 733 34.31 16.97 -0.31
N GLY A 734 33.92 15.70 -0.17
CA GLY A 734 34.78 14.54 -0.38
C GLY A 734 35.81 14.31 0.74
N ALA A 735 35.77 13.14 1.37
CA ALA A 735 36.80 12.73 2.34
C ALA A 735 37.10 11.23 2.30
N GLU A 736 38.30 10.86 2.70
CA GLU A 736 38.67 9.49 3.02
C GLU A 736 38.57 9.28 4.53
N VAL A 737 37.95 8.18 4.95
CA VAL A 737 37.77 7.82 6.35
C VAL A 737 38.72 6.67 6.69
N GLN A 738 39.43 6.82 7.80
CA GLN A 738 40.48 5.92 8.27
C GLN A 738 40.21 5.48 9.72
N ASP A 739 40.88 4.42 10.16
CA ASP A 739 40.74 3.79 11.48
C ASP A 739 39.35 3.15 11.77
N VAL A 740 38.59 2.77 10.74
CA VAL A 740 37.30 2.04 10.90
C VAL A 740 37.51 0.54 10.77
N ASP A 741 37.23 -0.22 11.83
CA ASP A 741 37.28 -1.68 11.84
C ASP A 741 35.94 -2.29 11.39
N PHE A 742 35.90 -2.80 10.16
CA PHE A 742 34.73 -3.47 9.57
C PHE A 742 34.65 -4.98 9.88
N SER A 743 35.66 -5.56 10.54
CA SER A 743 35.70 -7.01 10.87
C SER A 743 34.60 -7.44 11.86
N SER A 744 33.99 -6.48 12.54
CA SER A 744 32.84 -6.66 13.43
C SER A 744 31.78 -5.57 13.18
N PRO A 745 30.53 -5.71 13.68
CA PRO A 745 29.50 -4.68 13.52
C PRO A 745 29.91 -3.34 14.15
N LEU A 746 29.87 -2.24 13.37
CA LEU A 746 30.31 -0.93 13.85
C LEU A 746 29.47 -0.45 15.05
N THR A 747 30.16 0.05 16.08
CA THR A 747 29.49 0.69 17.22
C THR A 747 28.81 1.99 16.80
N ASP A 748 27.71 2.34 17.47
CA ASP A 748 26.91 3.53 17.13
C ASP A 748 27.71 4.84 17.23
N LYS A 749 28.79 4.88 18.03
CA LYS A 749 29.71 6.02 18.10
C LYS A 749 30.49 6.22 16.80
N VAL A 750 31.01 5.13 16.24
CA VAL A 750 31.70 5.14 14.94
C VAL A 750 30.70 5.44 13.83
N PHE A 751 29.53 4.81 13.87
CA PHE A 751 28.50 5.01 12.85
C PHE A 751 27.95 6.44 12.83
N ASN A 752 27.68 7.06 14.00
CA ASN A 752 27.20 8.44 14.07
C ASN A 752 28.30 9.45 13.66
N GLU A 753 29.58 9.13 13.84
CA GLU A 753 30.69 9.92 13.27
C GLU A 753 30.76 9.76 11.73
N ILE A 754 30.47 8.57 11.18
CA ILE A 754 30.33 8.36 9.73
C ILE A 754 29.13 9.15 9.17
N LEU A 755 27.96 9.13 9.82
CA LEU A 755 26.80 9.96 9.44
C LEU A 755 27.13 11.45 9.47
N SER A 756 27.83 11.91 10.51
CA SER A 756 28.30 13.30 10.62
C SER A 756 29.29 13.67 9.51
N ALA A 757 30.11 12.71 9.08
CA ALA A 757 31.07 12.89 7.99
C ALA A 757 30.38 12.91 6.61
N ILE A 758 29.44 12.00 6.31
CA ILE A 758 28.76 12.00 5.00
C ILE A 758 27.90 13.26 4.85
N THR A 759 27.18 13.67 5.90
CA THR A 759 26.44 14.95 5.93
C THR A 759 27.33 16.14 5.56
N LYS A 760 28.54 16.21 6.14
CA LYS A 760 29.51 17.29 5.91
C LYS A 760 30.15 17.22 4.51
N TYR A 761 30.53 16.03 4.04
CA TYR A 761 31.38 15.85 2.86
C TYR A 761 30.67 15.33 1.61
N GLY A 762 29.43 14.84 1.67
CA GLY A 762 28.65 14.27 0.55
C GLY A 762 29.21 12.98 -0.08
N VAL A 763 30.51 12.73 0.05
CA VAL A 763 31.21 11.52 -0.43
C VAL A 763 32.24 11.11 0.63
N LEU A 764 32.23 9.83 1.03
CA LEU A 764 33.22 9.19 1.88
C LEU A 764 33.86 8.00 1.15
N VAL A 765 35.18 7.87 1.29
CA VAL A 765 35.95 6.75 0.76
C VAL A 765 36.57 5.97 1.92
N PHE A 766 36.37 4.66 1.95
CA PHE A 766 37.00 3.72 2.87
C PHE A 766 37.90 2.79 2.06
N ARG A 767 39.12 2.54 2.54
CA ARG A 767 40.11 1.70 1.84
C ARG A 767 40.22 0.32 2.49
N ASP A 768 40.35 -0.72 1.67
CA ASP A 768 40.57 -2.12 2.09
C ASP A 768 39.68 -2.54 3.29
N THR A 769 38.35 -2.44 3.12
CA THR A 769 37.38 -2.66 4.20
C THR A 769 37.23 -4.14 4.61
N GLY A 770 37.72 -5.08 3.80
CA GLY A 770 37.51 -6.51 4.01
C GLY A 770 36.05 -6.98 3.97
N LEU A 771 35.10 -6.12 3.56
CA LEU A 771 33.68 -6.46 3.47
C LEU A 771 33.42 -7.50 2.37
N ASN A 772 32.47 -8.40 2.64
CA ASN A 772 31.84 -9.28 1.65
C ASN A 772 30.41 -8.81 1.37
N ASP A 773 29.69 -9.48 0.45
CA ASP A 773 28.31 -9.10 0.08
C ASP A 773 27.38 -8.95 1.30
N GLU A 774 27.41 -9.92 2.21
CA GLU A 774 26.57 -9.99 3.42
C GLU A 774 26.84 -8.79 4.35
N ARG A 775 28.11 -8.55 4.64
CA ARG A 775 28.58 -7.47 5.53
C ARG A 775 28.41 -6.09 4.89
N HIS A 776 28.45 -6.01 3.56
CA HIS A 776 28.15 -4.79 2.80
C HIS A 776 26.67 -4.42 2.90
N VAL A 777 25.77 -5.40 2.69
CA VAL A 777 24.32 -5.22 2.88
C VAL A 777 23.98 -4.88 4.33
N GLU A 778 24.57 -5.56 5.32
CA GLU A 778 24.43 -5.22 6.75
C GLU A 778 24.90 -3.79 7.06
N PHE A 779 26.00 -3.32 6.46
CA PHE A 779 26.49 -1.96 6.67
C PHE A 779 25.61 -0.91 5.97
N ALA A 780 25.14 -1.17 4.75
CA ALA A 780 24.21 -0.30 4.04
C ALA A 780 22.89 -0.13 4.84
N ARG A 781 22.34 -1.23 5.37
CA ARG A 781 21.13 -1.28 6.21
C ARG A 781 21.26 -0.51 7.54
N ARG A 782 22.45 -0.01 7.90
CA ARG A 782 22.63 0.93 9.02
C ARG A 782 22.21 2.36 8.69
N PHE A 783 22.29 2.77 7.41
CA PHE A 783 21.92 4.12 6.95
C PHE A 783 20.40 4.26 6.80
N GLY A 784 19.71 3.19 6.42
CA GLY A 784 18.26 3.18 6.25
C GLY A 784 17.74 1.92 5.59
N GLU A 785 16.54 2.04 5.06
CA GLU A 785 15.87 1.05 4.20
C GLU A 785 16.62 0.87 2.88
N LEU A 786 16.73 -0.37 2.39
CA LEU A 786 17.49 -0.66 1.17
C LEU A 786 16.59 -0.79 -0.05
N ASP A 787 17.08 -0.24 -1.16
CA ASP A 787 16.56 -0.47 -2.51
C ASP A 787 17.08 -1.82 -3.02
N ASP A 788 16.23 -2.65 -3.61
CA ASP A 788 16.55 -4.00 -4.08
C ASP A 788 16.08 -4.28 -5.52
N VAL A 789 16.64 -5.32 -6.16
CA VAL A 789 16.37 -5.66 -7.57
C VAL A 789 15.16 -6.60 -7.78
N THR A 790 14.42 -6.98 -6.73
CA THR A 790 13.31 -7.95 -6.79
C THR A 790 12.23 -7.57 -7.82
N PRO A 791 11.78 -6.30 -7.94
CA PRO A 791 10.82 -5.90 -8.98
C PRO A 791 11.31 -6.23 -10.40
N TYR A 792 12.62 -6.05 -10.66
CA TYR A 792 13.21 -6.42 -11.95
C TYR A 792 13.31 -7.95 -12.11
N ASN A 793 13.57 -8.70 -11.03
CA ASN A 793 13.62 -10.16 -11.07
C ASN A 793 12.25 -10.78 -11.37
N VAL A 794 11.16 -10.21 -10.82
CA VAL A 794 9.77 -10.67 -11.05
C VAL A 794 9.40 -10.58 -12.53
N VAL A 795 9.79 -9.51 -13.22
CA VAL A 795 9.60 -9.35 -14.68
C VAL A 795 10.66 -10.10 -15.53
N GLY A 796 11.33 -11.10 -14.93
CA GLY A 796 12.19 -12.06 -15.64
C GLY A 796 13.66 -11.66 -15.82
N ARG A 797 14.12 -10.54 -15.24
CA ARG A 797 15.55 -10.24 -15.15
C ARG A 797 16.23 -11.30 -14.27
N LYS A 798 17.47 -11.64 -14.58
CA LYS A 798 18.28 -12.55 -13.75
C LYS A 798 19.31 -11.74 -12.99
N ASN A 799 19.29 -11.81 -11.66
CA ASN A 799 20.37 -11.30 -10.82
C ASN A 799 21.60 -12.22 -10.93
N ARG A 800 22.80 -11.64 -10.93
CA ARG A 800 24.10 -12.35 -10.83
C ARG A 800 24.51 -12.56 -9.38
N LEU A 801 24.01 -11.72 -8.48
CA LEU A 801 24.44 -11.62 -7.08
C LEU A 801 23.54 -12.44 -6.15
N LYS A 802 24.06 -12.79 -4.97
CA LYS A 802 23.36 -13.62 -3.97
C LYS A 802 22.25 -12.87 -3.22
N TYR A 803 22.39 -11.55 -3.09
CA TYR A 803 21.51 -10.67 -2.34
C TYR A 803 20.85 -9.71 -3.33
N ASP A 804 19.54 -9.53 -3.22
CA ASP A 804 18.80 -8.65 -4.13
C ASP A 804 18.95 -7.16 -3.74
N GLU A 805 19.37 -6.86 -2.51
CA GLU A 805 19.78 -5.50 -2.10
C GLU A 805 21.12 -5.04 -2.73
N LEU A 806 21.71 -5.84 -3.64
CA LEU A 806 22.92 -5.51 -4.38
C LEU A 806 22.63 -5.39 -5.88
N PHE A 807 22.80 -4.18 -6.40
CA PHE A 807 22.79 -3.90 -7.83
C PHE A 807 24.15 -4.26 -8.46
N ASP A 808 24.09 -5.02 -9.56
CA ASP A 808 25.27 -5.40 -10.34
C ASP A 808 25.76 -4.28 -11.27
N VAL A 809 26.71 -3.47 -10.79
CA VAL A 809 27.36 -2.37 -11.53
C VAL A 809 28.70 -2.80 -12.15
N SER A 810 28.89 -4.11 -12.34
CA SER A 810 30.07 -4.68 -13.01
C SER A 810 30.03 -4.61 -14.53
N ASN A 811 31.18 -4.89 -15.16
CA ASN A 811 31.25 -5.25 -16.58
C ASN A 811 31.26 -6.78 -16.82
N VAL A 812 30.62 -7.56 -15.93
CA VAL A 812 30.64 -9.03 -15.91
C VAL A 812 29.24 -9.61 -16.14
N GLU A 813 29.10 -10.53 -17.10
CA GLU A 813 27.83 -11.19 -17.40
C GLU A 813 27.52 -12.39 -16.48
N LEU A 814 26.32 -12.95 -16.63
CA LEU A 814 25.79 -14.06 -15.80
C LEU A 814 26.65 -15.33 -15.84
N ASP A 815 27.38 -15.57 -16.93
CA ASP A 815 28.31 -16.69 -17.09
C ASP A 815 29.76 -16.36 -16.66
N GLY A 816 30.00 -15.13 -16.18
CA GLY A 816 31.31 -14.62 -15.77
C GLY A 816 32.15 -13.98 -16.87
N THR A 817 31.68 -13.97 -18.13
CA THR A 817 32.35 -13.30 -19.26
C THR A 817 32.27 -11.77 -19.15
N LEU A 818 32.95 -11.05 -20.05
CA LEU A 818 32.85 -9.59 -20.14
C LEU A 818 31.59 -9.19 -20.90
N VAL A 819 30.92 -8.13 -20.42
CA VAL A 819 29.77 -7.51 -21.09
C VAL A 819 30.12 -7.10 -22.52
N ASP A 820 29.30 -7.53 -23.47
CA ASP A 820 29.43 -7.19 -24.90
C ASP A 820 29.27 -5.67 -25.11
N PRO A 821 30.27 -4.96 -25.66
CA PRO A 821 30.20 -3.53 -25.93
C PRO A 821 29.04 -3.10 -26.85
N ASP A 822 28.61 -3.97 -27.76
CA ASP A 822 27.48 -3.72 -28.67
C ASP A 822 26.15 -4.25 -28.10
N GLY A 823 26.20 -5.05 -27.03
CA GLY A 823 25.05 -5.58 -26.31
C GLY A 823 24.24 -4.51 -25.56
N SER A 824 22.94 -4.77 -25.38
CA SER A 824 21.99 -3.85 -24.74
C SER A 824 22.43 -3.39 -23.33
N ARG A 825 23.10 -4.26 -22.57
CA ARG A 825 23.64 -3.95 -21.23
C ARG A 825 24.74 -2.88 -21.29
N ALA A 826 25.68 -2.95 -22.24
CA ALA A 826 26.69 -1.90 -22.43
C ALA A 826 26.07 -0.60 -22.93
N GLN A 827 25.16 -0.69 -23.91
CA GLN A 827 24.51 0.48 -24.51
C GLN A 827 23.65 1.24 -23.47
N ALA A 828 22.92 0.54 -22.60
CA ALA A 828 22.27 1.12 -21.43
C ALA A 828 23.29 1.63 -20.39
N GLY A 829 24.38 0.90 -20.16
CA GLY A 829 25.45 1.24 -19.22
C GLY A 829 26.14 2.58 -19.52
N LYS A 830 26.24 3.00 -20.80
CA LYS A 830 26.78 4.30 -21.22
C LYS A 830 26.14 5.49 -20.50
N GLY A 831 24.86 5.38 -20.12
CA GLY A 831 24.17 6.41 -19.33
C GLY A 831 24.84 6.74 -17.99
N ASN A 832 25.52 5.75 -17.37
CA ASN A 832 26.22 5.94 -16.10
C ASN A 832 27.55 6.71 -16.26
N GLY A 833 28.01 6.95 -17.49
CA GLY A 833 29.17 7.81 -17.80
C GLY A 833 28.84 9.30 -17.84
N LEU A 834 27.54 9.65 -17.84
CA LEU A 834 27.05 11.02 -17.60
C LEU A 834 26.98 11.30 -16.09
N PHE A 835 27.05 12.56 -15.70
CA PHE A 835 26.83 12.93 -14.30
C PHE A 835 25.35 12.78 -13.94
N HIS A 836 25.06 11.91 -12.98
CA HIS A 836 23.72 11.50 -12.61
C HIS A 836 23.60 11.25 -11.11
N THR A 837 22.37 11.04 -10.66
CA THR A 837 22.00 10.84 -9.26
C THR A 837 21.17 9.56 -9.19
N ASP A 838 21.55 8.62 -8.32
CA ASP A 838 20.97 7.28 -8.32
C ASP A 838 19.49 7.28 -7.93
N SER A 839 18.71 6.49 -8.67
CA SER A 839 17.25 6.37 -8.54
C SER A 839 16.48 7.70 -8.58
N SER A 840 17.10 8.81 -9.01
CA SER A 840 16.46 10.15 -9.12
C SER A 840 15.33 10.24 -10.14
N PHE A 841 15.04 9.15 -10.83
CA PHE A 841 13.98 8.97 -11.82
C PHE A 841 12.87 8.03 -11.31
N ASN A 842 13.07 7.37 -10.17
CA ASN A 842 12.02 6.60 -9.51
C ASN A 842 11.19 7.53 -8.59
N PRO A 843 9.93 7.20 -8.28
CA PRO A 843 9.06 8.02 -7.44
C PRO A 843 9.68 8.35 -6.07
N ARG A 844 10.24 7.32 -5.40
CA ARG A 844 11.14 7.47 -4.26
C ARG A 844 12.59 7.42 -4.75
N ARG A 845 13.35 8.47 -4.48
CA ARG A 845 14.77 8.52 -4.84
C ARG A 845 15.65 7.78 -3.83
N GLY A 846 16.91 7.52 -4.21
CA GLY A 846 17.94 7.08 -3.27
C GLY A 846 18.53 8.26 -2.49
N GLU A 847 18.83 8.07 -1.21
CA GLU A 847 19.65 8.99 -0.41
C GLU A 847 21.11 8.57 -0.46
N TYR A 848 21.46 7.41 0.10
CA TYR A 848 22.85 6.91 0.04
C TYR A 848 23.04 5.83 -1.01
N SER A 849 24.22 5.81 -1.62
CA SER A 849 24.70 4.68 -2.41
C SER A 849 26.07 4.24 -1.90
N LEU A 850 26.23 2.94 -1.71
CA LEU A 850 27.42 2.28 -1.19
C LEU A 850 27.93 1.34 -2.28
N LEU A 851 29.13 1.60 -2.83
CA LEU A 851 29.71 0.86 -3.96
C LEU A 851 31.03 0.20 -3.51
N LEU A 852 31.01 -1.13 -3.43
CA LEU A 852 32.13 -1.96 -2.97
C LEU A 852 32.85 -2.61 -4.16
N ALA A 853 34.19 -2.61 -4.13
CA ALA A 853 35.02 -3.28 -5.13
C ALA A 853 35.33 -4.74 -4.78
N HIS A 854 34.93 -5.66 -5.65
CA HIS A 854 35.23 -7.10 -5.54
C HIS A 854 36.32 -7.54 -6.53
N GLU A 855 36.41 -6.89 -7.68
CA GLU A 855 37.46 -7.11 -8.68
C GLU A 855 37.73 -5.81 -9.44
N LEU A 856 39.01 -5.47 -9.63
CA LEU A 856 39.44 -4.23 -10.27
C LEU A 856 40.34 -4.50 -11.48
N PRO A 857 40.30 -3.65 -12.52
CA PRO A 857 41.24 -3.71 -13.62
C PRO A 857 42.64 -3.26 -13.18
N PRO A 858 43.70 -3.49 -13.97
CA PRO A 858 45.07 -3.08 -13.60
C PRO A 858 45.18 -1.58 -13.32
N PRO A 859 45.97 -1.13 -12.31
CA PRO A 859 46.12 0.29 -11.98
C PRO A 859 46.49 1.16 -13.19
N GLY A 860 45.94 2.38 -13.24
CA GLY A 860 46.13 3.31 -14.35
C GLY A 860 45.36 2.98 -15.63
N THR A 861 44.53 1.93 -15.69
CA THR A 861 43.73 1.60 -16.88
C THR A 861 42.35 2.27 -16.93
N GLY A 862 41.94 2.99 -15.88
CA GLY A 862 40.66 3.71 -15.74
C GLY A 862 39.65 2.98 -14.85
N GLY A 863 38.37 3.36 -14.93
CA GLY A 863 37.30 2.77 -14.10
C GLY A 863 37.04 3.51 -12.77
N ASN A 864 37.59 4.71 -12.61
CA ASN A 864 37.36 5.62 -11.47
C ASN A 864 35.88 6.00 -11.34
N THR A 865 35.50 6.60 -10.21
CA THR A 865 34.18 7.24 -10.06
C THR A 865 34.38 8.73 -9.77
N ALA A 866 33.75 9.60 -10.57
CA ALA A 866 33.81 11.05 -10.38
C ALA A 866 32.55 11.56 -9.71
N PHE A 867 32.67 12.58 -8.86
CA PHE A 867 31.60 13.15 -8.04
C PHE A 867 31.54 14.67 -8.17
N ALA A 868 30.37 15.27 -7.98
CA ALA A 868 30.14 16.72 -8.02
C ALA A 868 29.26 17.20 -6.85
N ASP A 869 29.66 18.24 -6.11
CA ASP A 869 28.87 18.80 -4.98
C ASP A 869 27.87 19.87 -5.44
N THR A 870 26.60 19.49 -5.56
CA THR A 870 25.56 20.40 -6.07
C THR A 870 25.19 21.49 -5.06
N ARG A 871 25.53 21.32 -3.78
CA ARG A 871 25.40 22.36 -2.74
C ARG A 871 26.39 23.51 -2.92
N THR A 872 27.64 23.23 -3.32
CA THR A 872 28.61 24.29 -3.64
C THR A 872 28.27 24.92 -4.99
N ALA A 873 27.83 24.12 -5.97
CA ALA A 873 27.31 24.66 -7.22
C ALA A 873 26.14 25.64 -7.01
N PHE A 874 25.17 25.30 -6.14
CA PHE A 874 24.07 26.21 -5.78
C PHE A 874 24.57 27.47 -5.06
N ASN A 875 25.51 27.32 -4.13
CA ASN A 875 26.08 28.46 -3.41
C ASN A 875 26.69 29.50 -4.36
N ASP A 876 27.44 29.03 -5.36
CA ASP A 876 28.19 29.83 -6.32
C ASP A 876 27.36 30.33 -7.54
N LEU A 877 26.04 30.12 -7.57
CA LEU A 877 25.18 30.66 -8.64
C LEU A 877 25.14 32.20 -8.65
N GLU A 878 25.14 32.78 -9.85
CA GLU A 878 24.89 34.20 -10.09
C GLU A 878 23.57 34.65 -9.42
N GLY A 879 23.59 35.80 -8.74
CA GLY A 879 22.44 36.27 -7.95
C GLY A 879 21.12 36.39 -8.71
N ALA A 880 21.17 36.69 -10.02
CA ALA A 880 19.97 36.72 -10.86
C ALA A 880 19.36 35.33 -11.06
N ILE A 881 20.16 34.33 -11.49
CA ILE A 881 19.71 32.93 -11.63
C ILE A 881 19.23 32.41 -10.27
N LYS A 882 20.00 32.66 -9.22
CA LYS A 882 19.75 32.12 -7.89
C LYS A 882 18.44 32.66 -7.29
N ALA A 883 18.15 33.94 -7.51
CA ALA A 883 16.87 34.54 -7.12
C ALA A 883 15.70 34.03 -7.99
N ASP A 884 15.93 33.78 -9.28
CA ASP A 884 14.92 33.24 -10.18
C ASP A 884 14.51 31.81 -9.81
N LEU A 885 15.47 30.89 -9.64
CA LEU A 885 15.19 29.51 -9.19
C LEU A 885 14.49 29.47 -7.83
N LEU A 886 14.92 30.30 -6.86
CA LEU A 886 14.31 30.37 -5.53
C LEU A 886 12.91 31.02 -5.53
N LYS A 887 12.57 31.81 -6.56
CA LYS A 887 11.26 32.48 -6.69
C LYS A 887 10.26 31.60 -7.43
N ASN A 888 10.72 30.87 -8.44
CA ASN A 888 9.85 30.13 -9.37
C ASN A 888 9.68 28.65 -8.96
N ASP A 889 10.47 28.14 -8.00
CA ASP A 889 10.35 26.81 -7.38
C ASP A 889 10.25 25.64 -8.39
N TYR A 890 11.01 25.76 -9.48
CA TYR A 890 10.92 24.89 -10.65
C TYR A 890 10.94 23.39 -10.33
N ILE A 891 10.01 22.65 -10.91
CA ILE A 891 9.94 21.19 -10.87
C ILE A 891 10.63 20.63 -12.11
N ALA A 892 11.55 19.69 -11.94
CA ALA A 892 12.24 18.99 -13.03
C ALA A 892 11.83 17.52 -13.08
N ASP A 893 11.54 17.04 -14.29
CA ASP A 893 11.18 15.65 -14.58
C ASP A 893 12.42 14.82 -14.91
N HIS A 894 12.68 13.79 -14.11
CA HIS A 894 13.82 12.92 -14.28
C HIS A 894 13.43 11.60 -14.96
N SER A 895 14.00 11.34 -16.14
CA SER A 895 13.78 10.12 -16.91
C SER A 895 15.04 9.26 -17.00
N LEU A 896 14.90 7.97 -16.73
CA LEU A 896 15.89 6.95 -17.06
C LEU A 896 16.12 6.93 -18.57
N TYR A 897 15.05 6.77 -19.34
CA TYR A 897 15.10 6.67 -20.81
C TYR A 897 15.72 7.90 -21.47
N HIS A 898 15.51 9.11 -20.94
CA HIS A 898 16.22 10.31 -21.39
C HIS A 898 17.75 10.15 -21.23
N SER A 899 18.23 9.80 -20.04
CA SER A 899 19.68 9.60 -19.80
C SER A 899 20.30 8.53 -20.70
N ARG A 900 19.56 7.44 -20.97
CA ARG A 900 20.02 6.35 -21.85
C ARG A 900 20.08 6.83 -23.30
N LYS A 901 19.07 7.57 -23.78
CA LYS A 901 19.05 8.14 -25.13
C LYS A 901 20.07 9.27 -25.34
N LEU A 902 20.41 10.04 -24.30
CA LEU A 902 21.54 10.99 -24.38
C LEU A 902 22.89 10.28 -24.57
N ALA A 903 23.10 9.14 -23.92
CA ALA A 903 24.37 8.42 -23.95
C ALA A 903 24.53 7.41 -25.11
N ALA A 904 23.43 6.89 -25.64
CA ALA A 904 23.40 5.97 -26.78
C ALA A 904 22.24 6.32 -27.74
N PRO A 905 22.30 7.49 -28.42
CA PRO A 905 21.17 8.04 -29.18
C PRO A 905 20.76 7.20 -30.39
N GLU A 906 21.68 6.45 -31.00
CA GLU A 906 21.39 5.55 -32.12
C GLU A 906 20.65 4.28 -31.64
N PHE A 907 21.11 3.68 -30.54
CA PHE A 907 20.51 2.46 -29.98
C PHE A 907 19.09 2.72 -29.44
N PHE A 908 18.90 3.81 -28.71
CA PHE A 908 17.60 4.23 -28.18
C PHE A 908 16.87 5.25 -29.06
N ALA A 909 17.21 5.32 -30.37
CA ALA A 909 16.60 6.26 -31.32
C ALA A 909 15.06 6.18 -31.34
N HIS A 910 14.53 4.96 -31.19
CA HIS A 910 13.11 4.62 -31.24
C HIS A 910 12.32 4.97 -29.95
N ILE A 911 12.98 5.11 -28.79
CA ILE A 911 12.31 5.40 -27.52
C ILE A 911 11.99 6.89 -27.43
N ASN A 912 10.74 7.27 -27.18
CA ASN A 912 10.39 8.61 -26.73
C ASN A 912 10.36 8.63 -25.18
N PRO A 913 11.18 9.44 -24.48
CA PRO A 913 11.16 9.47 -23.03
C PRO A 913 9.82 9.86 -22.41
N LEU A 914 8.98 10.62 -23.14
CA LEU A 914 7.64 11.06 -22.71
C LEU A 914 6.57 9.94 -22.77
N ASP A 915 6.89 8.77 -23.33
CA ASP A 915 5.98 7.62 -23.33
C ASP A 915 6.07 6.82 -22.00
N TYR A 916 6.83 7.32 -21.02
CA TYR A 916 7.13 6.68 -19.74
C TYR A 916 7.01 7.69 -18.58
N PRO A 917 6.67 7.26 -17.35
CA PRO A 917 6.64 8.14 -16.18
C PRO A 917 8.01 8.77 -15.90
N MET A 918 8.02 9.91 -15.21
CA MET A 918 9.23 10.64 -14.82
C MET A 918 9.23 10.97 -13.33
N GLY A 919 10.41 10.98 -12.70
CA GLY A 919 10.59 11.36 -11.30
C GLY A 919 10.56 12.88 -11.14
N ARG A 920 9.49 13.42 -10.57
CA ARG A 920 9.21 14.85 -10.40
C ARG A 920 9.88 15.37 -9.14
N HIS A 921 10.87 16.25 -9.28
CA HIS A 921 11.62 16.80 -8.15
C HIS A 921 11.86 18.30 -8.30
N ARG A 922 11.73 19.06 -7.20
CA ARG A 922 12.16 20.47 -7.16
C ARG A 922 13.64 20.58 -7.57
N LEU A 923 13.95 21.50 -8.47
CA LEU A 923 15.30 21.73 -9.02
C LEU A 923 16.25 22.38 -8.00
N VAL A 924 15.70 23.07 -7.00
CA VAL A 924 16.41 23.64 -5.85
C VAL A 924 15.79 23.10 -4.56
N GLN A 925 16.61 22.56 -3.67
CA GLN A 925 16.14 21.88 -2.45
C GLN A 925 17.00 22.20 -1.24
N LEU A 926 16.44 22.03 -0.04
CA LEU A 926 17.21 22.02 1.19
C LEU A 926 17.76 20.61 1.43
N HIS A 927 19.09 20.46 1.49
CA HIS A 927 19.71 19.23 1.98
C HIS A 927 19.65 19.23 3.52
N GLU A 928 18.53 18.76 4.06
CA GLU A 928 18.12 18.88 5.48
C GLU A 928 19.23 18.54 6.48
N PRO A 929 19.94 17.40 6.40
CA PRO A 929 21.00 17.04 7.36
C PRO A 929 22.11 18.09 7.48
N SER A 930 22.38 18.85 6.41
CA SER A 930 23.43 19.86 6.36
C SER A 930 22.94 21.31 6.55
N GLY A 931 21.64 21.56 6.45
CA GLY A 931 21.06 22.90 6.35
C GLY A 931 21.49 23.72 5.11
N ARG A 932 22.16 23.11 4.12
CA ARG A 932 22.60 23.77 2.88
C ARG A 932 21.55 23.59 1.78
N MET A 933 21.28 24.66 1.02
CA MET A 933 20.56 24.53 -0.24
C MET A 933 21.42 23.81 -1.30
N ASN A 934 20.78 23.05 -2.19
CA ASN A 934 21.39 22.27 -3.26
C ASN A 934 20.69 22.53 -4.61
N LEU A 935 21.34 22.11 -5.70
CA LEU A 935 20.70 21.87 -7.00
C LEU A 935 20.41 20.37 -7.12
N TYR A 936 19.15 19.96 -7.24
CA TYR A 936 18.81 18.57 -7.54
C TYR A 936 18.74 18.42 -9.06
N ILE A 937 19.91 18.27 -9.68
CA ILE A 937 20.11 18.22 -11.13
C ILE A 937 20.91 16.97 -11.49
N ALA A 938 20.55 16.31 -12.59
CA ALA A 938 21.20 15.11 -13.11
C ALA A 938 20.99 15.01 -14.63
N SER A 939 21.76 14.17 -15.32
CA SER A 939 21.48 13.81 -16.74
C SER A 939 20.17 13.05 -16.98
N HIS A 940 19.38 12.84 -15.93
CA HIS A 940 18.01 12.35 -16.01
C HIS A 940 17.00 13.47 -16.30
N ALA A 941 17.28 14.71 -15.88
CA ALA A 941 16.36 15.84 -16.03
C ALA A 941 16.07 16.14 -17.52
N HIS A 942 14.86 15.80 -17.96
CA HIS A 942 14.40 15.90 -19.34
C HIS A 942 13.83 17.27 -19.68
N HIS A 943 12.97 17.79 -18.80
CA HIS A 943 12.42 19.13 -18.85
C HIS A 943 12.05 19.64 -17.45
N ILE A 944 11.78 20.94 -17.37
CA ILE A 944 11.13 21.62 -16.26
C ILE A 944 9.66 21.83 -16.63
N GLU A 945 8.76 21.64 -15.67
CA GLU A 945 7.30 21.86 -15.82
C GLU A 945 6.94 23.35 -16.03
N ASP A 946 5.76 23.60 -16.62
CA ASP A 946 5.14 24.93 -16.80
C ASP A 946 5.95 26.02 -17.54
N ILE A 947 7.06 25.69 -18.20
CA ILE A 947 7.82 26.59 -19.09
C ILE A 947 8.07 25.98 -20.47
N ASP A 948 8.43 26.81 -21.46
CA ASP A 948 8.70 26.34 -22.82
C ASP A 948 9.84 25.32 -22.86
N LEU A 949 9.69 24.28 -23.70
CA LEU A 949 10.61 23.14 -23.76
C LEU A 949 12.04 23.53 -24.20
N ALA A 950 12.23 24.59 -24.97
CA ALA A 950 13.55 25.10 -25.33
C ALA A 950 14.16 25.95 -24.20
N GLU A 951 13.35 26.77 -23.51
CA GLU A 951 13.78 27.53 -22.33
C GLU A 951 14.19 26.59 -21.17
N SER A 952 13.36 25.58 -20.89
CA SER A 952 13.62 24.50 -19.93
C SER A 952 14.94 23.77 -20.23
N LYS A 953 15.14 23.35 -21.49
CA LYS A 953 16.39 22.68 -21.91
C LYS A 953 17.61 23.60 -21.84
N ALA A 954 17.45 24.89 -22.12
CA ALA A 954 18.53 25.87 -21.96
C ALA A 954 18.89 26.08 -20.49
N LEU A 955 17.91 26.15 -19.58
CA LEU A 955 18.12 26.31 -18.14
C LEU A 955 18.75 25.06 -17.51
N LEU A 956 18.20 23.87 -17.76
CA LEU A 956 18.76 22.60 -17.29
C LEU A 956 20.21 22.41 -17.79
N SER A 957 20.47 22.68 -19.07
CA SER A 957 21.82 22.63 -19.63
C SER A 957 22.78 23.61 -18.94
N ARG A 958 22.37 24.88 -18.73
CA ARG A 958 23.19 25.88 -18.03
C ARG A 958 23.54 25.44 -16.61
N LEU A 959 22.59 24.86 -15.87
CA LEU A 959 22.80 24.40 -14.50
C LEU A 959 23.64 23.12 -14.44
N TYR A 960 23.45 22.19 -15.37
CA TYR A 960 24.22 20.95 -15.48
C TYR A 960 25.69 21.24 -15.85
N GLU A 961 25.96 22.11 -16.82
CA GLU A 961 27.35 22.52 -17.12
C GLU A 961 27.99 23.35 -16.01
N HIS A 962 27.20 24.15 -15.26
CA HIS A 962 27.69 24.81 -14.06
C HIS A 962 28.09 23.79 -12.99
N ALA A 963 27.20 22.87 -12.60
CA ALA A 963 27.45 21.90 -11.54
C ALA A 963 28.60 20.92 -11.84
N LYS A 964 29.01 20.75 -13.10
CA LYS A 964 30.17 19.94 -13.52
C LYS A 964 31.50 20.71 -13.63
N GLN A 965 31.57 21.99 -13.27
CA GLN A 965 32.82 22.75 -13.30
C GLN A 965 33.89 22.08 -12.41
N PRO A 966 35.19 22.05 -12.81
CA PRO A 966 36.24 21.36 -12.05
C PRO A 966 36.37 21.74 -10.57
N LYS A 967 35.98 22.96 -10.18
CA LYS A 967 35.98 23.42 -8.78
C LYS A 967 34.88 22.81 -7.89
N TYR A 968 33.95 22.05 -8.47
CA TYR A 968 32.95 21.28 -7.74
C TYR A 968 33.17 19.76 -7.89
N VAL A 969 34.20 19.32 -8.61
CA VAL A 969 34.36 17.93 -9.08
C VAL A 969 35.68 17.33 -8.62
N PHE A 970 35.65 16.07 -8.16
CA PHE A 970 36.85 15.26 -8.01
C PHE A 970 36.59 13.81 -8.44
N GLU A 971 37.67 13.07 -8.72
CA GLU A 971 37.60 11.66 -9.10
C GLU A 971 38.26 10.78 -8.03
N VAL A 972 37.60 9.68 -7.67
CA VAL A 972 38.13 8.64 -6.77
C VAL A 972 38.71 7.51 -7.62
N GLU A 973 40.03 7.33 -7.51
CA GLU A 973 40.71 6.13 -7.98
C GLU A 973 40.44 4.96 -7.03
N TRP A 974 40.15 3.79 -7.61
CA TRP A 974 40.02 2.51 -6.91
C TRP A 974 41.41 1.90 -6.76
N LEU A 975 41.86 1.65 -5.53
CA LEU A 975 43.22 1.22 -5.23
C LEU A 975 43.29 -0.25 -4.83
N ASN A 976 42.29 -0.73 -4.08
CA ASN A 976 42.24 -2.09 -3.56
C ASN A 976 40.89 -2.75 -3.85
N VAL A 977 40.89 -4.07 -4.02
CA VAL A 977 39.69 -4.89 -3.75
C VAL A 977 39.35 -4.71 -2.27
N GLY A 978 38.07 -4.54 -1.95
CA GLY A 978 37.60 -4.14 -0.62
C GLY A 978 37.52 -2.62 -0.41
N ASP A 979 37.97 -1.77 -1.35
CA ASP A 979 37.65 -0.34 -1.31
C ASP A 979 36.14 -0.12 -1.44
N LEU A 980 35.62 0.81 -0.63
CA LEU A 980 34.20 1.16 -0.56
C LEU A 980 34.05 2.68 -0.71
N ILE A 981 33.16 3.12 -1.61
CA ILE A 981 32.74 4.53 -1.69
C ILE A 981 31.29 4.63 -1.26
N VAL A 982 31.01 5.58 -0.36
CA VAL A 982 29.65 5.94 0.08
C VAL A 982 29.39 7.38 -0.34
N TRP A 983 28.31 7.65 -1.06
CA TRP A 983 27.90 9.03 -1.40
C TRP A 983 26.43 9.28 -1.12
N ASP A 984 26.11 10.55 -0.97
CA ASP A 984 24.79 11.11 -0.75
C ASP A 984 24.27 11.71 -2.07
N ASN A 985 23.31 11.01 -2.67
CA ASN A 985 22.62 11.36 -3.90
C ASN A 985 21.73 12.61 -3.75
N THR A 986 21.27 12.96 -2.55
CA THR A 986 20.42 14.15 -2.36
C THR A 986 21.20 15.46 -2.57
N CYS A 987 22.54 15.39 -2.49
CA CYS A 987 23.41 16.56 -2.59
C CYS A 987 24.61 16.42 -3.55
N THR A 988 24.75 15.28 -4.24
CA THR A 988 25.80 15.06 -5.23
C THR A 988 25.29 14.46 -6.55
N MET A 989 26.00 14.76 -7.64
CA MET A 989 25.99 13.92 -8.85
C MET A 989 27.24 13.04 -8.85
N HIS A 990 27.18 11.92 -9.57
CA HIS A 990 28.32 11.04 -9.80
C HIS A 990 28.34 10.49 -11.24
N ARG A 991 29.47 9.92 -11.67
CA ARG A 991 29.61 9.19 -12.94
C ARG A 991 30.68 8.11 -12.86
N ALA A 992 30.53 7.06 -13.66
CA ALA A 992 31.63 6.16 -14.01
C ALA A 992 32.61 6.86 -14.96
N VAL A 993 33.90 6.77 -14.66
CA VAL A 993 34.97 7.25 -15.54
C VAL A 993 35.50 6.07 -16.34
N GLY A 994 35.30 6.12 -17.65
CA GLY A 994 35.73 5.06 -18.56
C GLY A 994 37.24 4.91 -18.66
N GLY A 995 37.71 3.95 -19.47
CA GLY A 995 39.14 3.79 -19.70
C GLY A 995 39.56 2.63 -20.59
N SER A 996 40.87 2.47 -20.71
CA SER A 996 41.50 1.42 -21.52
C SER A 996 41.20 -0.02 -21.07
N PHE A 997 40.61 -0.20 -19.89
CA PHE A 997 40.18 -1.50 -19.35
C PHE A 997 38.93 -2.08 -20.02
N GLU A 998 38.10 -1.23 -20.63
CA GLU A 998 36.83 -1.64 -21.24
C GLU A 998 37.05 -2.68 -22.34
N GLY A 999 36.22 -3.74 -22.34
CA GLY A 999 36.36 -4.89 -23.23
C GLY A 999 37.63 -5.74 -23.04
N LYS A 1000 38.46 -5.50 -22.01
CA LYS A 1000 39.74 -6.21 -21.79
C LYS A 1000 39.91 -6.79 -20.40
N TYR A 1001 39.49 -6.08 -19.36
CA TYR A 1001 39.65 -6.49 -17.97
C TYR A 1001 38.32 -6.46 -17.21
N ARG A 1002 38.13 -7.43 -16.32
CA ARG A 1002 36.94 -7.53 -15.46
C ARG A 1002 37.02 -6.49 -14.34
N ARG A 1003 35.87 -5.93 -14.00
CA ARG A 1003 35.65 -4.94 -12.95
C ARG A 1003 34.32 -5.28 -12.28
N ASP A 1004 34.39 -6.01 -11.17
CA ASP A 1004 33.23 -6.39 -10.36
C ASP A 1004 33.09 -5.39 -9.20
N VAL A 1005 32.14 -4.47 -9.35
CA VAL A 1005 31.75 -3.52 -8.31
C VAL A 1005 30.24 -3.62 -8.09
N ARG A 1006 29.82 -3.61 -6.82
CA ARG A 1006 28.46 -3.97 -6.40
C ARG A 1006 27.89 -2.86 -5.52
N ARG A 1007 26.66 -2.43 -5.80
CA ARG A 1007 26.07 -1.26 -5.15
C ARG A 1007 24.88 -1.64 -4.28
N ALA A 1008 24.92 -1.30 -2.99
CA ALA A 1008 23.71 -1.17 -2.19
C ALA A 1008 23.21 0.28 -2.30
N THR A 1009 21.91 0.48 -2.51
CA THR A 1009 21.28 1.80 -2.46
C THR A 1009 20.34 1.86 -1.26
N VAL A 1010 20.28 3.02 -0.61
CA VAL A 1010 19.46 3.31 0.55
C VAL A 1010 18.38 4.28 0.11
N HIS A 1011 17.11 3.96 0.36
CA HIS A 1011 16.01 4.86 0.05
C HIS A 1011 16.02 6.11 0.94
N ASP A 1012 15.61 7.24 0.38
CA ASP A 1012 15.52 8.49 1.11
C ASP A 1012 14.39 8.46 2.17
N ASN A 1013 14.63 9.13 3.29
CA ASN A 1013 13.74 9.29 4.45
C ASN A 1013 13.49 10.77 4.85
N SER A 1014 14.12 11.72 4.17
CA SER A 1014 13.89 13.17 4.31
C SER A 1014 12.48 13.57 3.87
N THR A 1015 12.05 14.79 4.20
CA THR A 1015 10.72 15.31 3.81
C THR A 1015 10.56 15.48 2.29
N LEU A 1016 11.66 15.37 1.53
CA LEU A 1016 11.72 15.50 0.07
C LEU A 1016 11.94 14.16 -0.65
N ALA A 1017 11.95 13.02 0.05
CA ALA A 1017 12.28 11.69 -0.48
C ALA A 1017 11.48 11.28 -1.74
N TRP A 1018 10.21 11.67 -1.80
CA TRP A 1018 9.29 11.39 -2.92
C TRP A 1018 9.15 12.57 -3.90
N GLY A 1019 9.76 13.73 -3.62
CA GLY A 1019 9.64 14.92 -4.46
C GLY A 1019 8.20 15.43 -4.60
N LEU A 1020 7.64 15.26 -5.80
CA LEU A 1020 6.24 15.53 -6.17
C LEU A 1020 5.63 14.33 -6.93
N ASN A 1021 6.10 13.12 -6.60
CA ASN A 1021 5.61 11.86 -7.16
C ASN A 1021 4.55 11.21 -6.26
N GLU A 1022 3.77 10.31 -6.85
CA GLU A 1022 2.92 9.37 -6.12
C GLU A 1022 3.77 8.39 -5.30
N HIS A 1023 3.23 7.92 -4.17
CA HIS A 1023 3.94 7.01 -3.27
C HIS A 1023 3.82 5.55 -3.76
N THR A 1024 4.42 5.24 -4.91
CA THR A 1024 4.38 3.91 -5.56
C THR A 1024 5.77 3.28 -5.73
N ASP A 1025 5.85 1.96 -5.60
CA ASP A 1025 7.06 1.17 -5.87
C ASP A 1025 7.36 0.99 -7.37
N THR A 1026 6.54 1.55 -8.27
CA THR A 1026 6.74 1.51 -9.73
C THR A 1026 8.06 2.17 -10.13
N ARG A 1027 8.88 1.49 -10.94
CA ARG A 1027 10.25 1.92 -11.29
C ARG A 1027 10.46 2.03 -12.79
N GLN A 1028 11.14 3.09 -13.24
CA GLN A 1028 11.51 3.16 -14.67
C GLN A 1028 12.51 2.06 -15.02
N GLY A 1029 12.37 1.48 -16.22
CA GLY A 1029 13.16 0.34 -16.66
C GLY A 1029 12.61 -1.03 -16.24
N LEU A 1030 11.45 -1.06 -15.58
CA LEU A 1030 10.50 -2.17 -15.67
C LEU A 1030 9.70 -2.03 -16.99
N PRO A 1031 9.16 -3.13 -17.54
CA PRO A 1031 8.24 -3.09 -18.69
C PRO A 1031 6.86 -2.53 -18.31
#